data_AF-A0A428RW48-F1
#
_entry.id   AF-A0A428RW48-F1
#
_cell.length_a   1.000
_cell.length_b   1.000
_cell.length_c   1.000
_cell.angle_alpha   90.00
_cell.angle_beta   90.00
_cell.angle_gamma   90.00
#
_symmetry.space_group_name_H-M   'P 1'
#
loop_
_entity.id
_entity.type
_entity.pdbx_description
1 polymer ?
#
loop_
_entity_poly.entity_id
_entity_poly.type
_entity_poly.pdbx_seq_one_letter_code
_entity_poly.pdbx_strand_id
1 'polypeptide(L)'
;MRSFYWDDWAMTAMMVFNCIQQGLLYFFLEFGAGLHLEEVLKTHPEWIPILLKGLLAEEFWYIWMQFAIKMCFLLFYFRLSTATNFRRALWAIIIFHVVTTIVIWLLYGLQCRPIAAFYEPEKYPGVKCLDTNVTYFVPYTLNMTTDLLILVLPLPVIWSLQMTVQRRLGVLAVLTTGGSAVLTSGLRAIILYEFATSPDFTWSLGEMVIISNVEMQVAIVAANMPALKAFYTCWRDNKLGPGQGVTKELSGAPQVSKGSQSDMELQSGLSGSRTGSRTKTPGLKLVDDVLEDGVRLFCILFLMDRLDLLQPFLTHDVRDSRLPYQEAELKRIIPTLDVSSFLDLRRQFFPWSFKGNRRHLVLPDDTVLPFISEEFMDPGAGGTVSLVTIPSELQDFDQQQDDPTVKIVRKCIKPVANASATKTIFDRERECLELYERLRHPSIIPLLGSYTIGGSHNLLFPQYQMNLEDFLKQEKTDDFRKHVTLSAAIADLASAVQAVHEVTMRSEVRPLYLTKYGFHHDIRPANILVSDGRFFLADFGLAYPKPYDTDRPPTITWNSNVGHYIAPECMNRNFEHQIVGRSYDIWAFGCLLSELATYMELGPDGVERFRKSREADTYYDIPWGNGYFFEADPSGRGARLKSEVAVWFQSLVNVSKDSITPLLIAVSKQMLSPEPKQRPTMEQSLSHLRFAHAKHLFRLATLGIEEVLSKIGQPRFELSATTERELKEELKKLEAFGGVLGLSDPLQLSASYFAQTEYASFVIKKLKEIPSSIQESTASLSGPVDMWSMDASGEMVKKIRPLKFVDESIRKTIRELCESLPNQDTLNDFLAKSPPSTSATASMAPPGRLQRLNKELCRQDGTPRGRLKLRWDDYELQKESIGRYHNLAKRRGSENARGDSSMFLVEWIFFSQFPEGESAHQRSQRLFALVELLHFPKPKGFRTLECLGFLPPEVDGMMGYPLVYSFPRLDNYPGARPITLRQLLNGKLGDYSLTLGDKFRIAKAVSSSLYHVHFHDWLHKNIRSDNVIFFTNRGEDGMKKLTLVSGPWLIGFNHGRQDQPQLLSDIPSAHEDEETPLYQHPSYVYDNTRFEKNHDRYSLGILLLEVAYWKPVQEVRKNEKSMNITQFRERLLSKYVPKVAEIMGDNYMKATEACLKGNFTSQPGEDGLGDISEFQLQVVQALDSCYVG
;
A
#
# COMPACT_ATOMS: atom_id res chain seq x y z
N MET A 1 21.94 -22.87 -19.20
CA MET A 1 21.37 -21.85 -20.11
C MET A 1 22.19 -20.59 -19.89
N ARG A 2 23.15 -20.25 -20.78
CA ARG A 2 24.09 -19.11 -20.61
C ARG A 2 24.16 -18.19 -21.85
N SER A 3 23.22 -18.29 -22.78
CA SER A 3 23.12 -17.45 -23.99
C SER A 3 21.66 -17.14 -24.32
N PHE A 4 21.39 -15.93 -24.81
CA PHE A 4 20.10 -15.56 -25.39
C PHE A 4 19.81 -16.46 -26.60
N TYR A 5 18.57 -16.91 -26.72
CA TYR A 5 18.13 -17.78 -27.81
C TYR A 5 16.76 -17.32 -28.33
N TRP A 6 16.22 -18.01 -29.34
CA TRP A 6 15.00 -17.57 -30.04
C TRP A 6 13.77 -17.43 -29.13
N ASP A 7 13.69 -18.21 -28.05
CA ASP A 7 12.66 -18.11 -27.01
C ASP A 7 12.71 -16.77 -26.27
N ASP A 8 13.91 -16.29 -25.95
CA ASP A 8 14.10 -15.04 -25.22
C ASP A 8 13.67 -13.82 -26.08
N TRP A 9 14.07 -13.79 -27.36
CA TRP A 9 13.65 -12.74 -28.31
C TRP A 9 12.14 -12.76 -28.59
N ALA A 10 11.56 -13.95 -28.74
CA ALA A 10 10.12 -14.10 -28.94
C ALA A 10 9.31 -13.57 -27.76
N MET A 11 9.80 -13.77 -26.53
CA MET A 11 9.15 -13.24 -25.32
C MET A 11 9.35 -11.73 -25.15
N THR A 12 10.47 -11.16 -25.60
CA THR A 12 10.62 -9.69 -25.67
C THR A 12 9.65 -9.07 -26.67
N ALA A 13 9.50 -9.67 -27.85
CA ALA A 13 8.51 -9.22 -28.83
C ALA A 13 7.08 -9.29 -28.26
N MET A 14 6.79 -10.31 -27.44
CA MET A 14 5.49 -10.49 -26.78
C MET A 14 5.05 -9.28 -25.95
N MET A 15 6.00 -8.52 -25.40
CA MET A 15 5.69 -7.32 -24.63
C MET A 15 4.95 -6.29 -25.48
N VAL A 16 5.38 -6.09 -26.73
CA VAL A 16 4.72 -5.17 -27.68
C VAL A 16 3.33 -5.68 -28.06
N PHE A 17 3.20 -6.98 -28.33
CA PHE A 17 1.90 -7.60 -28.62
C PHE A 17 0.93 -7.47 -27.45
N ASN A 18 1.41 -7.60 -26.21
CA ASN A 18 0.60 -7.41 -25.01
C ASN A 18 0.12 -5.96 -24.87
N CYS A 19 0.96 -4.95 -25.13
CA CYS A 19 0.54 -3.55 -25.10
C CYS A 19 -0.60 -3.27 -26.11
N ILE A 20 -0.51 -3.82 -27.32
CA ILE A 20 -1.58 -3.69 -28.33
C ILE A 20 -2.86 -4.38 -27.84
N GLN A 21 -2.75 -5.58 -27.25
CA GLN A 21 -3.88 -6.28 -26.64
C GLN A 21 -4.56 -5.43 -25.55
N GLN A 22 -3.79 -4.77 -24.66
CA GLN A 22 -4.38 -3.91 -23.63
C GLN A 22 -5.13 -2.71 -24.24
N GLY A 23 -4.63 -2.16 -25.35
CA GLY A 23 -5.32 -1.12 -26.10
C GLY A 23 -6.66 -1.58 -26.68
N LEU A 24 -6.71 -2.79 -27.27
CA LEU A 24 -7.94 -3.38 -27.79
C LEU A 24 -8.97 -3.69 -26.69
N LEU A 25 -8.52 -4.20 -25.53
CA LEU A 25 -9.41 -4.43 -24.39
C LEU A 25 -9.97 -3.11 -23.81
N TYR A 26 -9.14 -2.06 -23.74
CA TYR A 26 -9.60 -0.72 -23.34
C TYR A 26 -10.60 -0.14 -24.35
N PHE A 27 -10.39 -0.35 -25.65
CA PHE A 27 -11.34 0.05 -26.68
C PHE A 27 -12.74 -0.51 -26.43
N PHE A 28 -12.87 -1.79 -26.05
CA PHE A 28 -14.19 -2.33 -25.72
C PHE A 28 -14.86 -1.65 -24.52
N LEU A 29 -14.09 -1.34 -23.47
CA LEU A 29 -14.62 -0.65 -22.29
C LEU A 29 -15.09 0.79 -22.61
N GLU A 30 -14.35 1.51 -23.45
CA GLU A 30 -14.69 2.87 -23.88
C GLU A 30 -16.02 2.93 -24.64
N PHE A 31 -16.29 1.93 -25.49
CA PHE A 31 -17.51 1.86 -26.31
C PHE A 31 -18.65 1.07 -25.63
N GLY A 32 -18.62 0.92 -24.30
CA GLY A 32 -19.76 0.43 -23.51
C GLY A 32 -19.79 -1.07 -23.23
N ALA A 33 -18.68 -1.82 -23.41
CA ALA A 33 -18.59 -3.18 -22.88
C ALA A 33 -18.65 -3.15 -21.34
N GLY A 34 -19.53 -3.97 -20.75
CA GLY A 34 -19.86 -3.94 -19.33
C GLY A 34 -21.04 -3.03 -18.96
N LEU A 35 -21.67 -2.36 -19.94
CA LEU A 35 -23.00 -1.76 -19.79
C LEU A 35 -24.07 -2.69 -20.37
N HIS A 36 -25.27 -2.63 -19.81
CA HIS A 36 -26.40 -3.42 -20.32
C HIS A 36 -26.80 -2.95 -21.72
N LEU A 37 -27.10 -3.89 -22.62
CA LEU A 37 -27.41 -3.62 -24.03
C LEU A 37 -28.55 -2.59 -24.20
N GLU A 38 -29.55 -2.63 -23.32
CA GLU A 38 -30.66 -1.68 -23.31
C GLU A 38 -30.18 -0.24 -23.07
N GLU A 39 -29.20 -0.05 -22.20
CA GLU A 39 -28.61 1.25 -21.89
C GLU A 39 -27.77 1.76 -23.07
N VAL A 40 -26.97 0.90 -23.70
CA VAL A 40 -26.17 1.25 -24.88
C VAL A 40 -27.07 1.62 -26.06
N LEU A 41 -28.12 0.84 -26.33
CA LEU A 41 -29.08 1.15 -27.41
C LEU A 41 -29.84 2.45 -27.16
N LYS A 42 -30.10 2.81 -25.90
CA LYS A 42 -30.81 4.03 -25.53
C LYS A 42 -29.93 5.28 -25.59
N THR A 43 -28.66 5.16 -25.18
CA THR A 43 -27.75 6.29 -25.03
C THR A 43 -26.91 6.51 -26.28
N HIS A 44 -26.35 5.44 -26.86
CA HIS A 44 -25.38 5.47 -27.96
C HIS A 44 -25.55 4.26 -28.91
N PRO A 45 -26.66 4.17 -29.66
CA PRO A 45 -26.89 3.06 -30.58
C PRO A 45 -25.81 2.94 -31.67
N GLU A 46 -25.10 4.02 -31.99
CA GLU A 46 -23.98 4.05 -32.92
C GLU A 46 -22.76 3.21 -32.48
N TRP A 47 -22.67 2.85 -31.19
CA TRP A 47 -21.57 2.03 -30.67
C TRP A 47 -21.67 0.56 -31.04
N ILE A 48 -22.88 0.04 -31.27
CA ILE A 48 -23.08 -1.39 -31.60
C ILE A 48 -22.28 -1.84 -32.84
N PRO A 49 -22.36 -1.17 -34.00
CA PRO A 49 -21.53 -1.56 -35.15
C PRO A 49 -20.02 -1.33 -34.93
N ILE A 50 -19.63 -0.41 -34.05
CA ILE A 50 -18.23 -0.18 -33.67
C ILE A 50 -17.70 -1.33 -32.82
N LEU A 51 -18.49 -1.78 -31.82
CA LEU A 51 -18.19 -2.94 -30.99
C LEU A 51 -18.07 -4.22 -31.81
N LEU A 52 -18.96 -4.45 -32.78
CA LEU A 52 -18.90 -5.62 -33.66
C LEU A 52 -17.66 -5.59 -34.58
N LYS A 53 -17.24 -4.41 -35.07
CA LYS A 53 -15.97 -4.25 -35.80
C LYS A 53 -14.77 -4.54 -34.91
N GLY A 54 -14.79 -4.07 -33.67
CA GLY A 54 -13.79 -4.40 -32.65
C GLY A 54 -13.73 -5.90 -32.37
N LEU A 55 -14.88 -6.55 -32.22
CA LEU A 55 -14.98 -7.99 -31.94
C LEU A 55 -14.35 -8.83 -33.05
N LEU A 56 -14.59 -8.45 -34.31
CA LEU A 56 -13.93 -9.09 -35.45
C LEU A 56 -12.40 -8.92 -35.42
N ALA A 57 -11.91 -7.72 -35.11
CA ALA A 57 -10.48 -7.48 -34.99
C ALA A 57 -9.85 -8.29 -33.84
N GLU A 58 -10.57 -8.38 -32.72
CA GLU A 58 -10.16 -9.14 -31.55
C GLU A 58 -10.09 -10.65 -31.84
N GLU A 59 -11.04 -11.23 -32.59
CA GLU A 59 -11.00 -12.66 -32.98
C GLU A 59 -9.68 -13.03 -33.69
N PHE A 60 -9.21 -12.18 -34.60
CA PHE A 60 -7.95 -12.37 -35.30
C PHE A 60 -6.72 -12.10 -34.43
N TRP A 61 -6.76 -11.04 -33.65
CA TRP A 61 -5.62 -10.65 -32.82
C TRP A 61 -5.37 -11.65 -31.69
N TYR A 62 -6.45 -12.09 -31.05
CA TYR A 62 -6.43 -13.05 -29.96
C TYR A 62 -5.83 -14.41 -30.40
N ILE A 63 -6.21 -14.93 -31.57
CA ILE A 63 -5.66 -16.21 -32.06
C ILE A 63 -4.16 -16.12 -32.39
N TRP A 64 -3.72 -14.97 -32.92
CA TRP A 64 -2.30 -14.71 -33.17
C TRP A 64 -1.50 -14.61 -31.87
N MET A 65 -2.08 -13.99 -30.85
CA MET A 65 -1.46 -13.87 -29.56
C MET A 65 -1.32 -15.23 -28.86
N GLN A 66 -2.38 -16.03 -28.89
CA GLN A 66 -2.34 -17.41 -28.38
C GLN A 66 -1.31 -18.27 -29.11
N PHE A 67 -1.20 -18.12 -30.43
CA PHE A 67 -0.15 -18.78 -31.22
C PHE A 67 1.25 -18.39 -30.75
N ALA A 68 1.50 -17.09 -30.60
CA ALA A 68 2.82 -16.59 -30.26
C ALA A 68 3.26 -17.04 -28.85
N ILE A 69 2.39 -16.98 -27.84
CA ILE A 69 2.73 -17.43 -26.46
C ILE A 69 3.07 -18.91 -26.43
N LYS A 70 2.26 -19.75 -27.08
CA LYS A 70 2.47 -21.20 -27.11
C LYS A 70 3.72 -21.58 -27.87
N MET A 71 4.05 -20.86 -28.95
CA MET A 71 5.33 -21.04 -29.64
C MET A 71 6.52 -20.71 -28.74
N CYS A 72 6.44 -19.69 -27.87
CA CYS A 72 7.49 -19.43 -26.89
C CYS A 72 7.71 -20.61 -25.93
N PHE A 73 6.62 -21.22 -25.42
CA PHE A 73 6.71 -22.42 -24.59
C PHE A 73 7.32 -23.62 -25.32
N LEU A 74 6.89 -23.86 -26.57
CA LEU A 74 7.37 -24.98 -27.38
C LEU A 74 8.86 -24.81 -27.75
N LEU A 75 9.32 -23.59 -28.07
CA LEU A 75 10.73 -23.28 -28.29
C LEU A 75 11.57 -23.48 -27.02
N PHE A 76 11.04 -23.09 -25.86
CA PHE A 76 11.67 -23.37 -24.57
C PHE A 76 11.80 -24.89 -24.31
N TYR A 77 10.80 -25.70 -24.63
CA TYR A 77 10.89 -27.16 -24.52
C TYR A 77 11.90 -27.77 -25.50
N PHE A 78 12.08 -27.19 -26.69
CA PHE A 78 13.13 -27.59 -27.63
C PHE A 78 14.55 -27.42 -27.04
N ARG A 79 14.72 -26.36 -26.22
CA ARG A 79 15.96 -26.06 -25.49
C ARG A 79 16.17 -27.00 -24.30
N LEU A 80 15.10 -27.44 -23.64
CA LEU A 80 15.16 -28.23 -22.41
C LEU A 80 15.62 -29.68 -22.63
N SER A 81 15.23 -30.32 -23.74
CA SER A 81 15.51 -31.75 -23.97
C SER A 81 16.03 -32.05 -25.38
N THR A 82 17.07 -32.88 -25.44
CA THR A 82 17.66 -33.42 -26.68
C THR A 82 17.14 -34.81 -27.02
N ALA A 83 16.29 -35.41 -26.18
CA ALA A 83 15.78 -36.76 -26.40
C ALA A 83 14.94 -36.85 -27.69
N THR A 84 15.27 -37.81 -28.55
CA THR A 84 14.67 -37.96 -29.88
C THR A 84 13.16 -38.20 -29.82
N ASN A 85 12.67 -39.03 -28.89
CA ASN A 85 11.24 -39.28 -28.71
C ASN A 85 10.48 -38.03 -28.23
N PHE A 86 11.08 -37.26 -27.31
CA PHE A 86 10.50 -36.01 -26.83
C PHE A 86 10.44 -34.95 -27.94
N ARG A 87 11.51 -34.83 -28.74
CA ARG A 87 11.54 -33.90 -29.89
C ARG A 87 10.56 -34.28 -31.00
N ARG A 88 10.32 -35.57 -31.25
CA ARG A 88 9.28 -36.03 -32.20
C ARG A 88 7.89 -35.63 -31.72
N ALA A 89 7.58 -35.84 -30.43
CA ALA A 89 6.30 -35.41 -29.84
C ALA A 89 6.14 -33.89 -29.89
N LEU A 90 7.21 -33.14 -29.61
CA LEU A 90 7.22 -31.68 -29.66
C LEU A 90 6.98 -31.13 -31.08
N TRP A 91 7.62 -31.71 -32.10
CA TRP A 91 7.35 -31.37 -33.50
C TRP A 91 5.91 -31.67 -33.91
N ALA A 92 5.34 -32.80 -33.45
CA ALA A 92 3.94 -33.13 -33.71
C ALA A 92 2.98 -32.08 -33.11
N ILE A 93 3.26 -31.60 -31.89
CA ILE A 93 2.46 -30.55 -31.24
C ILE A 93 2.63 -29.20 -31.95
N ILE A 94 3.84 -28.83 -32.37
CA ILE A 94 4.06 -27.61 -33.17
C ILE A 94 3.25 -27.65 -34.46
N ILE A 95 3.36 -28.75 -35.23
CA ILE A 95 2.63 -28.89 -36.51
C ILE A 95 1.12 -28.83 -36.25
N PHE A 96 0.63 -29.56 -35.24
CA PHE A 96 -0.77 -29.52 -34.86
C PHE A 96 -1.23 -28.10 -34.51
N HIS A 97 -0.45 -27.37 -33.71
CA HIS A 97 -0.77 -26.01 -33.30
C HIS A 97 -0.77 -25.02 -34.48
N VAL A 98 0.23 -25.08 -35.36
CA VAL A 98 0.26 -24.25 -36.58
C VAL A 98 -0.97 -24.50 -37.44
N VAL A 99 -1.31 -25.78 -37.66
CA VAL A 99 -2.46 -26.16 -38.48
C VAL A 99 -3.76 -25.68 -37.85
N THR A 100 -3.96 -25.89 -36.54
CA THR A 100 -5.20 -25.45 -35.88
C THR A 100 -5.32 -23.93 -35.87
N THR A 101 -4.24 -23.18 -35.66
CA THR A 101 -4.23 -21.72 -35.75
C THR A 101 -4.63 -21.23 -37.14
N ILE A 102 -4.08 -21.82 -38.22
CA ILE A 102 -4.45 -21.45 -39.60
C ILE A 102 -5.92 -21.77 -39.88
N VAL A 103 -6.40 -22.94 -39.44
CA VAL A 103 -7.80 -23.34 -39.63
C VAL A 103 -8.75 -22.36 -38.92
N ILE A 104 -8.44 -21.97 -37.68
CA ILE A 104 -9.24 -21.01 -36.91
C ILE A 104 -9.21 -19.63 -37.57
N TRP A 105 -8.03 -19.17 -38.01
CA TRP A 105 -7.88 -17.90 -38.71
C TRP A 105 -8.73 -17.85 -39.99
N LEU A 106 -8.73 -18.94 -40.77
CA LEU A 106 -9.58 -19.09 -41.95
C LEU A 106 -11.07 -19.16 -41.58
N LEU A 107 -11.42 -19.82 -40.47
CA LEU A 107 -12.79 -19.90 -39.97
C LEU A 107 -13.34 -18.50 -39.68
N TYR A 108 -12.61 -17.65 -38.97
CA TYR A 108 -13.00 -16.25 -38.73
C TYR A 108 -13.07 -15.42 -40.02
N GLY A 109 -12.12 -15.60 -40.94
CA GLY A 109 -12.14 -14.92 -42.24
C GLY A 109 -13.29 -15.33 -43.15
N LEU A 110 -13.87 -16.52 -42.94
CA LEU A 110 -14.94 -17.09 -43.76
C LEU A 110 -16.27 -17.21 -43.00
N GLN A 111 -16.39 -16.61 -41.82
CA GLN A 111 -17.57 -16.76 -40.96
C GLN A 111 -18.84 -16.17 -41.56
N CYS A 112 -18.71 -15.15 -42.41
CA CYS A 112 -19.78 -14.61 -43.23
C CYS A 112 -19.27 -14.36 -44.66
N ARG A 113 -20.14 -14.47 -45.66
CA ARG A 113 -19.81 -14.17 -47.07
C ARG A 113 -20.84 -13.21 -47.67
N PRO A 114 -20.52 -11.91 -47.83
CA PRO A 114 -19.26 -11.23 -47.48
C PRO A 114 -19.07 -11.07 -45.96
N ILE A 115 -17.82 -10.93 -45.51
CA ILE A 115 -17.50 -10.77 -44.06
C ILE A 115 -18.15 -9.53 -43.45
N ALA A 116 -18.44 -8.51 -44.27
CA ALA A 116 -19.15 -7.30 -43.85
C ALA A 116 -20.55 -7.56 -43.28
N ALA A 117 -21.17 -8.71 -43.61
CA ALA A 117 -22.47 -9.10 -43.05
C ALA A 117 -22.41 -9.37 -41.53
N PHE A 118 -21.23 -9.61 -40.95
CA PHE A 118 -21.06 -9.81 -39.50
C PHE A 118 -21.34 -8.53 -38.70
N TYR A 119 -20.74 -7.40 -39.10
CA TYR A 119 -20.81 -6.14 -38.37
C TYR A 119 -21.83 -5.14 -38.96
N GLU A 120 -22.36 -5.39 -40.15
CA GLU A 120 -23.40 -4.59 -40.81
C GLU A 120 -24.56 -5.48 -41.34
N PRO A 121 -25.29 -6.21 -40.47
CA PRO A 121 -26.30 -7.17 -40.89
C PRO A 121 -27.48 -6.52 -41.66
N GLU A 122 -27.81 -5.27 -41.34
CA GLU A 122 -28.90 -4.53 -42.00
C GLU A 122 -28.66 -4.30 -43.50
N LYS A 123 -27.39 -4.19 -43.93
CA LYS A 123 -27.04 -3.95 -45.34
C LYS A 123 -27.03 -5.22 -46.19
N TYR A 124 -27.02 -6.40 -45.56
CA TYR A 124 -26.93 -7.70 -46.24
C TYR A 124 -28.07 -8.65 -45.83
N PRO A 125 -29.34 -8.27 -46.06
CA PRO A 125 -30.48 -9.10 -45.70
C PRO A 125 -30.43 -10.45 -46.46
N GLY A 126 -30.56 -11.55 -45.72
CA GLY A 126 -30.60 -12.91 -46.29
C GLY A 126 -29.26 -13.65 -46.36
N VAL A 127 -28.14 -13.00 -46.02
CA VAL A 127 -26.84 -13.68 -45.85
C VAL A 127 -26.85 -14.46 -44.54
N LYS A 128 -26.63 -15.78 -44.63
CA LYS A 128 -26.44 -16.62 -43.44
C LYS A 128 -24.96 -16.77 -43.12
N CYS A 129 -24.58 -16.33 -41.92
CA CYS A 129 -23.25 -16.59 -41.35
C CYS A 129 -23.17 -18.01 -40.77
N LEU A 130 -21.95 -18.45 -40.44
CA LEU A 130 -21.72 -19.64 -39.65
C LEU A 130 -22.39 -19.52 -38.27
N ASP A 131 -22.80 -20.66 -37.72
CA ASP A 131 -23.42 -20.73 -36.41
C ASP A 131 -22.45 -20.21 -35.33
N THR A 132 -22.94 -19.33 -34.47
CA THR A 132 -22.20 -18.70 -33.37
C THR A 132 -21.54 -19.74 -32.44
N ASN A 133 -22.19 -20.89 -32.23
CA ASN A 133 -21.60 -21.97 -31.43
C ASN A 133 -20.38 -22.59 -32.12
N VAL A 134 -20.40 -22.67 -33.46
CA VAL A 134 -19.26 -23.20 -34.22
C VAL A 134 -18.11 -22.20 -34.18
N THR A 135 -18.37 -20.91 -34.36
CA THR A 135 -17.32 -19.86 -34.36
C THR A 135 -16.70 -19.64 -32.98
N TYR A 136 -17.41 -19.91 -31.88
CA TYR A 136 -16.88 -19.75 -30.53
C TYR A 136 -16.29 -21.04 -29.94
N PHE A 137 -17.01 -22.16 -29.97
CA PHE A 137 -16.57 -23.37 -29.25
C PHE A 137 -15.52 -24.19 -29.99
N VAL A 138 -15.49 -24.18 -31.34
CA VAL A 138 -14.46 -24.91 -32.09
C VAL A 138 -13.06 -24.30 -31.86
N PRO A 139 -12.85 -22.98 -32.03
CA PRO A 139 -11.58 -22.36 -31.72
C PRO A 139 -11.17 -22.55 -30.25
N TYR A 140 -12.12 -22.36 -29.33
CA TYR A 140 -11.88 -22.58 -27.90
C TYR A 140 -11.39 -24.00 -27.60
N THR A 141 -12.09 -25.02 -28.11
CA THR A 141 -11.77 -26.43 -27.83
C THR A 141 -10.40 -26.81 -28.39
N LEU A 142 -10.09 -26.37 -29.61
CA LEU A 142 -8.77 -26.60 -30.22
C LEU A 142 -7.67 -25.90 -29.43
N ASN A 143 -7.90 -24.66 -28.99
CA ASN A 143 -6.95 -23.90 -28.18
C ASN A 143 -6.69 -24.58 -26.83
N MET A 144 -7.76 -24.92 -26.09
CA MET A 144 -7.67 -25.63 -24.80
C MET A 144 -6.99 -27.00 -24.94
N THR A 145 -7.25 -27.72 -26.04
CA THR A 145 -6.59 -29.00 -26.32
C THR A 145 -5.08 -28.81 -26.47
N THR A 146 -4.64 -27.77 -27.20
CA THR A 146 -3.20 -27.48 -27.31
C THR A 146 -2.57 -27.11 -25.97
N ASP A 147 -3.28 -26.39 -25.09
CA ASP A 147 -2.80 -26.05 -23.74
C ASP A 147 -2.57 -27.29 -22.88
N LEU A 148 -3.52 -28.23 -22.90
CA LEU A 148 -3.39 -29.51 -22.21
C LEU A 148 -2.23 -30.34 -22.75
N LEU A 149 -2.06 -30.40 -24.07
CA LEU A 149 -0.96 -31.14 -24.70
C LEU A 149 0.41 -30.55 -24.31
N ILE A 150 0.55 -29.22 -24.27
CA ILE A 150 1.78 -28.54 -23.86
C ILE A 150 2.06 -28.81 -22.37
N LEU A 151 1.06 -28.71 -21.50
CA LEU A 151 1.21 -28.94 -20.06
C LEU A 151 1.62 -30.38 -19.73
N VAL A 152 1.04 -31.37 -20.42
CA VAL A 152 1.29 -32.79 -20.17
C VAL A 152 2.65 -33.24 -20.71
N LEU A 153 3.13 -32.63 -21.80
CA LEU A 153 4.36 -33.02 -22.49
C LEU A 153 5.58 -33.25 -21.58
N PRO A 154 5.94 -32.36 -20.63
CA PRO A 154 7.11 -32.56 -19.77
C PRO A 154 6.90 -33.54 -18.61
N LEU A 155 5.66 -33.93 -18.25
CA LEU A 155 5.37 -34.73 -17.06
C LEU A 155 6.06 -36.12 -17.04
N PRO A 156 6.03 -36.92 -18.12
CA PRO A 156 6.67 -38.22 -18.14
C PRO A 156 8.20 -38.14 -17.96
N VAL A 157 8.81 -37.11 -18.55
CA VAL A 157 10.26 -36.86 -18.42
C VAL A 157 10.58 -36.50 -16.97
N ILE A 158 9.83 -35.59 -16.36
CA ILE A 158 10.03 -35.15 -14.97
C ILE A 158 9.86 -36.29 -13.97
N TRP A 159 8.89 -37.19 -14.17
CA TRP A 159 8.71 -38.35 -13.29
C TRP A 159 9.80 -39.42 -13.40
N SER A 160 10.49 -39.49 -14.54
CA SER A 160 11.62 -40.42 -14.72
C SER A 160 12.94 -39.92 -14.11
N LEU A 161 13.04 -38.65 -13.74
CA LEU A 161 14.25 -38.02 -13.22
C LEU A 161 14.37 -38.18 -11.70
N GLN A 162 15.42 -38.88 -11.23
CA GLN A 162 15.78 -38.94 -9.81
C GLN A 162 16.38 -37.58 -9.37
N MET A 163 15.57 -36.74 -8.73
CA MET A 163 15.98 -35.40 -8.28
C MET A 163 15.88 -35.23 -6.77
N THR A 164 16.75 -34.38 -6.20
CA THR A 164 16.67 -33.94 -4.80
C THR A 164 15.39 -33.15 -4.54
N VAL A 165 14.88 -33.18 -3.29
CA VAL A 165 13.60 -32.55 -2.90
C VAL A 165 13.54 -31.07 -3.28
N GLN A 166 14.64 -30.32 -3.13
CA GLN A 166 14.72 -28.91 -3.50
C GLN A 166 14.56 -28.67 -5.02
N ARG A 167 15.18 -29.52 -5.85
CA ARG A 167 15.03 -29.44 -7.31
C ARG A 167 13.64 -29.86 -7.74
N ARG A 168 13.07 -30.88 -7.08
CA ARG A 168 11.70 -31.36 -7.31
C ARG A 168 10.66 -30.28 -6.99
N LEU A 169 10.79 -29.58 -5.86
CA LEU A 169 9.94 -28.43 -5.51
C LEU A 169 10.01 -27.31 -6.55
N GLY A 170 11.22 -26.99 -7.03
CA GLY A 170 11.39 -25.96 -8.06
C GLY A 170 10.88 -26.36 -9.46
N VAL A 171 10.70 -27.64 -9.74
CA VAL A 171 10.05 -28.12 -10.98
C VAL A 171 8.54 -28.16 -10.81
N LEU A 172 8.07 -28.58 -9.63
CA LEU A 172 6.66 -28.54 -9.25
C LEU A 172 6.11 -27.11 -9.33
N ALA A 173 6.86 -26.12 -8.84
CA ALA A 173 6.47 -24.70 -8.90
C ALA A 173 6.23 -24.20 -10.34
N VAL A 174 7.13 -24.52 -11.27
CA VAL A 174 6.99 -24.14 -12.69
C VAL A 174 5.80 -24.87 -13.33
N LEU A 175 5.61 -26.16 -13.03
CA LEU A 175 4.46 -26.93 -13.49
C LEU A 175 3.14 -26.40 -12.94
N THR A 176 3.08 -25.98 -11.67
CA THR A 176 1.87 -25.39 -11.08
C THR A 176 1.50 -24.06 -11.73
N THR A 177 2.48 -23.23 -12.11
CA THR A 177 2.21 -21.98 -12.83
C THR A 177 1.75 -22.24 -14.27
N GLY A 178 2.32 -23.24 -14.96
CA GLY A 178 1.78 -23.71 -16.24
C GLY A 178 0.35 -24.25 -16.11
N GLY A 179 0.07 -24.98 -15.02
CA GLY A 179 -1.27 -25.49 -14.71
C GLY A 179 -2.29 -24.39 -14.44
N SER A 180 -1.90 -23.27 -13.84
CA SER A 180 -2.80 -22.12 -13.64
C SER A 180 -3.23 -21.48 -14.97
N ALA A 181 -2.38 -21.46 -16.00
CA ALA A 181 -2.77 -20.94 -17.32
C ALA A 181 -3.89 -21.80 -17.96
N VAL A 182 -3.78 -23.13 -17.86
CA VAL A 182 -4.83 -24.06 -18.33
C VAL A 182 -6.11 -23.92 -17.51
N LEU A 183 -5.99 -23.69 -16.20
CA LEU A 183 -7.15 -23.45 -15.34
C LEU A 183 -7.88 -22.17 -15.74
N THR A 184 -7.16 -21.09 -16.06
CA THR A 184 -7.79 -19.85 -16.55
C THR A 184 -8.48 -20.03 -17.89
N SER A 185 -7.90 -20.83 -18.82
CA SER A 185 -8.59 -21.22 -20.06
C SER A 185 -9.83 -22.09 -19.79
N GLY A 186 -9.83 -22.91 -18.74
CA GLY A 186 -11.01 -23.65 -18.28
C GLY A 186 -12.12 -22.74 -17.74
N LEU A 187 -11.76 -21.73 -16.94
CA LEU A 187 -12.71 -20.72 -16.44
C LEU A 187 -13.32 -19.91 -17.59
N ARG A 188 -12.55 -19.61 -18.63
CA ARG A 188 -13.04 -18.93 -19.84
C ARG A 188 -14.16 -19.70 -20.54
N ALA A 189 -14.22 -21.04 -20.45
CA ALA A 189 -15.31 -21.80 -21.07
C ALA A 189 -16.69 -21.37 -20.53
N ILE A 190 -16.77 -21.07 -19.23
CA ILE A 190 -18.01 -20.69 -18.55
C ILE A 190 -18.47 -19.33 -19.09
N ILE A 191 -17.57 -18.35 -19.08
CA ILE A 191 -17.85 -16.99 -19.56
C ILE A 191 -18.13 -16.98 -21.08
N LEU A 192 -17.44 -17.81 -21.86
CA LEU A 192 -17.69 -17.94 -23.30
C LEU A 192 -19.07 -18.55 -23.58
N TYR A 193 -19.51 -19.49 -22.75
CA TYR A 193 -20.85 -20.06 -22.84
C TYR A 193 -21.93 -19.03 -22.51
N GLU A 194 -21.72 -18.24 -21.44
CA GLU A 194 -22.60 -17.12 -21.10
C GLU A 194 -22.64 -16.09 -22.24
N PHE A 195 -21.48 -15.72 -22.80
CA PHE A 195 -21.40 -14.81 -23.95
C PHE A 195 -22.12 -15.34 -25.21
N ALA A 196 -22.03 -16.64 -25.49
CA ALA A 196 -22.68 -17.26 -26.64
C ALA A 196 -24.22 -17.32 -26.50
N THR A 197 -24.73 -17.34 -25.27
CA THR A 197 -26.16 -17.56 -24.97
C THR A 197 -26.87 -16.32 -24.45
N SER A 198 -26.14 -15.29 -24.01
CA SER A 198 -26.70 -14.08 -23.42
C SER A 198 -27.39 -13.20 -24.46
N PRO A 199 -28.63 -12.74 -24.21
CA PRO A 199 -29.28 -11.72 -25.02
C PRO A 199 -28.64 -10.33 -24.82
N ASP A 200 -27.89 -10.14 -23.73
CA ASP A 200 -27.16 -8.91 -23.41
C ASP A 200 -25.67 -9.09 -23.69
N PHE A 201 -25.32 -9.00 -24.98
CA PHE A 201 -23.95 -9.27 -25.41
C PHE A 201 -22.95 -8.22 -24.90
N THR A 202 -23.36 -6.96 -24.69
CA THR A 202 -22.45 -5.88 -24.25
C THR A 202 -22.03 -6.06 -22.79
N TRP A 203 -22.93 -6.54 -21.92
CA TRP A 203 -22.60 -6.91 -20.55
C TRP A 203 -21.62 -8.09 -20.52
N SER A 204 -21.98 -9.19 -21.18
CA SER A 204 -21.16 -10.41 -21.22
C SER A 204 -19.82 -10.19 -21.95
N LEU A 205 -19.73 -9.22 -22.87
CA LEU A 205 -18.47 -8.80 -23.50
C LEU A 205 -17.50 -8.21 -22.46
N GLY A 206 -18.00 -7.46 -21.47
CA GLY A 206 -17.17 -6.93 -20.37
C GLY A 206 -16.58 -8.05 -19.50
N GLU A 207 -17.36 -9.08 -19.20
CA GLU A 207 -16.88 -10.28 -18.49
C GLU A 207 -15.84 -11.04 -19.32
N MET A 208 -16.06 -11.14 -20.64
CA MET A 208 -15.11 -11.74 -21.58
C MET A 208 -13.77 -10.98 -21.63
N VAL A 209 -13.79 -9.65 -21.59
CA VAL A 209 -12.59 -8.79 -21.56
C VAL A 209 -11.75 -9.09 -20.31
N ILE A 210 -12.38 -9.22 -19.14
CA ILE A 210 -11.68 -9.48 -17.87
C ILE A 210 -11.00 -10.85 -17.90
N ILE A 211 -11.73 -11.91 -18.26
CA ILE A 211 -11.16 -13.26 -18.24
C ILE A 211 -10.07 -13.44 -19.31
N SER A 212 -10.23 -12.81 -20.47
CA SER A 212 -9.22 -12.84 -21.54
C SER A 212 -7.92 -12.15 -21.12
N ASN A 213 -8.01 -11.03 -20.37
CA ASN A 213 -6.83 -10.38 -19.81
C ASN A 213 -6.11 -11.28 -18.79
N VAL A 214 -6.87 -11.86 -17.87
CA VAL A 214 -6.32 -12.76 -16.83
C VAL A 214 -5.63 -13.97 -17.47
N GLU A 215 -6.27 -14.63 -18.43
CA GLU A 215 -5.73 -15.77 -19.17
C GLU A 215 -4.38 -15.42 -19.83
N MET A 216 -4.33 -14.28 -20.52
CA MET A 216 -3.13 -13.85 -21.24
C MET A 216 -1.96 -13.54 -20.29
N GLN A 217 -2.24 -12.80 -19.21
CA GLN A 217 -1.20 -12.41 -18.25
C GLN A 217 -0.68 -13.61 -17.46
N VAL A 218 -1.55 -14.54 -17.05
CA VAL A 218 -1.14 -15.78 -16.39
C VAL A 218 -0.27 -16.63 -17.31
N ALA A 219 -0.62 -16.73 -18.61
CA ALA A 219 0.18 -17.46 -19.58
C ALA A 219 1.58 -16.85 -19.80
N ILE A 220 1.69 -15.52 -19.90
CA ILE A 220 2.98 -14.81 -20.03
C ILE A 220 3.84 -15.01 -18.78
N VAL A 221 3.25 -14.87 -17.59
CA VAL A 221 3.96 -15.12 -16.32
C VAL A 221 4.45 -16.57 -16.26
N ALA A 222 3.60 -17.53 -16.63
CA ALA A 222 3.97 -18.94 -16.68
C ALA A 222 5.14 -19.19 -17.65
N ALA A 223 5.18 -18.51 -18.80
CA ALA A 223 6.25 -18.65 -19.79
C ALA A 223 7.59 -18.12 -19.26
N ASN A 224 7.56 -17.07 -18.44
CA ASN A 224 8.75 -16.43 -17.88
C ASN A 224 9.23 -17.07 -16.55
N MET A 225 8.44 -17.95 -15.93
CA MET A 225 8.80 -18.57 -14.64
C MET A 225 10.15 -19.30 -14.61
N PRO A 226 10.55 -20.06 -15.65
CA PRO A 226 11.89 -20.66 -15.67
C PRO A 226 13.01 -19.62 -15.60
N ALA A 227 12.85 -18.48 -16.29
CA ALA A 227 13.79 -17.37 -16.27
C ALA A 227 13.76 -16.63 -14.92
N LEU A 228 12.57 -16.38 -14.36
CA LEU A 228 12.40 -15.78 -13.03
C LEU A 228 13.02 -16.63 -11.92
N LYS A 229 12.89 -17.96 -12.00
CA LYS A 229 13.57 -18.88 -11.09
C LYS A 229 15.09 -18.82 -11.27
N ALA A 230 15.59 -18.83 -12.50
CA ALA A 230 17.01 -18.70 -12.76
C ALA A 230 17.57 -17.38 -12.22
N PHE A 231 16.86 -16.27 -12.46
CA PHE A 231 17.15 -14.95 -11.92
C PHE A 231 17.13 -14.96 -10.40
N TYR A 232 16.07 -15.47 -9.76
CA TYR A 232 15.95 -15.57 -8.30
C TYR A 232 17.07 -16.40 -7.69
N THR A 233 17.44 -17.54 -8.31
CA THR A 233 18.58 -18.33 -7.83
C THR A 233 19.91 -17.60 -7.99
N CYS A 234 20.10 -16.84 -9.08
CA CYS A 234 21.31 -16.04 -9.27
C CYS A 234 21.33 -14.83 -8.33
N TRP A 235 20.19 -14.21 -8.05
CA TRP A 235 20.03 -13.11 -7.10
C TRP A 235 20.30 -13.57 -5.67
N ARG A 236 19.62 -14.64 -5.23
CA ARG A 236 19.81 -15.23 -3.90
C ARG A 236 21.24 -15.72 -3.68
N ASP A 237 21.88 -16.25 -4.72
CA ASP A 237 23.25 -16.75 -4.65
C ASP A 237 24.30 -15.65 -4.93
N ASN A 238 23.91 -14.36 -5.03
CA ASN A 238 24.79 -13.23 -5.37
C ASN A 238 25.64 -13.42 -6.66
N LYS A 239 25.10 -14.15 -7.65
CA LYS A 239 25.73 -14.43 -8.96
C LYS A 239 25.27 -13.47 -10.07
N LEU A 240 24.41 -12.51 -9.77
CA LEU A 240 24.07 -11.42 -10.69
C LEU A 240 25.16 -10.34 -10.62
N GLY A 241 26.34 -10.66 -11.16
CA GLY A 241 27.36 -9.69 -11.55
C GLY A 241 27.39 -9.50 -13.07
N PRO A 242 28.07 -8.47 -13.60
CA PRO A 242 28.19 -8.29 -15.04
C PRO A 242 29.01 -9.43 -15.67
N GLY A 243 28.33 -10.24 -16.49
CA GLY A 243 28.84 -10.99 -17.65
C GLY A 243 30.10 -11.86 -17.54
N GLN A 244 29.93 -13.18 -17.35
CA GLN A 244 30.79 -14.17 -18.01
C GLN A 244 29.92 -15.16 -18.79
N GLY A 245 29.64 -14.82 -20.05
CA GLY A 245 28.99 -15.69 -21.02
C GLY A 245 30.01 -16.55 -21.74
N VAL A 246 30.40 -17.70 -21.18
CA VAL A 246 31.10 -18.73 -21.95
C VAL A 246 30.11 -19.39 -22.90
N THR A 247 30.26 -19.12 -24.19
CA THR A 247 29.67 -19.88 -25.30
C THR A 247 30.26 -21.29 -25.33
N LYS A 248 29.43 -22.32 -25.39
CA LYS A 248 29.85 -23.60 -25.97
C LYS A 248 28.68 -24.31 -26.63
N GLU A 249 28.87 -24.54 -27.92
CA GLU A 249 27.96 -25.13 -28.89
C GLU A 249 27.64 -26.60 -28.59
N LEU A 250 26.46 -27.03 -29.06
CA LEU A 250 26.02 -28.43 -29.11
C LEU A 250 26.69 -29.18 -30.28
N SER A 251 27.08 -30.44 -30.06
CA SER A 251 26.56 -31.58 -30.86
C SER A 251 27.02 -32.98 -30.35
N GLY A 252 26.00 -33.78 -30.03
CA GLY A 252 25.80 -35.25 -30.09
C GLY A 252 26.93 -36.30 -30.26
N ALA A 253 27.02 -37.17 -29.24
CA ALA A 253 26.88 -38.66 -29.24
C ALA A 253 27.93 -39.58 -29.95
N PRO A 254 28.02 -40.89 -29.60
CA PRO A 254 28.00 -41.54 -28.27
C PRO A 254 29.06 -42.67 -28.06
N GLN A 255 29.32 -42.98 -26.79
CA GLN A 255 29.81 -44.26 -26.18
C GLN A 255 31.09 -44.96 -26.70
N VAL A 256 32.01 -45.30 -25.78
CA VAL A 256 32.31 -46.69 -25.36
C VAL A 256 33.24 -46.65 -24.12
N SER A 257 33.08 -47.69 -23.31
CA SER A 257 33.55 -47.90 -21.93
C SER A 257 35.02 -48.31 -21.75
N LYS A 258 35.45 -48.16 -20.48
CA LYS A 258 36.48 -48.89 -19.71
C LYS A 258 37.93 -48.38 -19.79
N GLY A 259 38.54 -48.31 -18.61
CA GLY A 259 39.94 -48.73 -18.43
C GLY A 259 40.82 -47.71 -17.73
N SER A 260 41.16 -48.06 -16.49
CA SER A 260 42.20 -47.53 -15.62
C SER A 260 43.59 -47.26 -16.23
N GLN A 261 44.30 -46.38 -15.51
CA GLN A 261 45.73 -46.43 -15.15
C GLN A 261 46.80 -45.81 -16.09
N SER A 262 47.46 -44.81 -15.47
CA SER A 262 48.92 -44.55 -15.34
C SER A 262 49.81 -44.28 -16.56
N ASP A 263 50.77 -43.39 -16.30
CA ASP A 263 52.09 -43.26 -16.95
C ASP A 263 52.07 -42.69 -18.39
N MET A 264 53.09 -42.07 -18.96
CA MET A 264 54.35 -41.41 -18.61
C MET A 264 54.86 -40.92 -19.99
N GLU A 265 55.53 -39.79 -20.04
CA GLU A 265 56.58 -39.46 -21.02
C GLU A 265 56.38 -39.52 -22.57
N LEU A 266 56.77 -38.38 -23.16
CA LEU A 266 57.71 -38.19 -24.28
C LEU A 266 57.37 -38.63 -25.74
N GLN A 267 57.55 -37.62 -26.59
CA GLN A 267 58.23 -37.63 -27.90
C GLN A 267 57.54 -38.17 -29.18
N SER A 268 57.45 -37.22 -30.12
CA SER A 268 57.87 -37.31 -31.54
C SER A 268 56.92 -37.95 -32.58
N GLY A 269 56.92 -37.37 -33.79
CA GLY A 269 56.68 -38.13 -35.03
C GLY A 269 55.53 -37.68 -35.94
N LEU A 270 55.79 -36.64 -36.72
CA LEU A 270 55.44 -36.36 -38.13
C LEU A 270 54.32 -37.11 -38.92
N SER A 271 53.75 -36.31 -39.85
CA SER A 271 52.97 -36.60 -41.08
C SER A 271 51.45 -36.73 -40.88
N GLY A 272 50.57 -36.14 -41.69
CA GLY A 272 50.66 -35.19 -42.80
C GLY A 272 49.27 -35.00 -43.44
N SER A 273 49.12 -33.90 -44.18
CA SER A 273 48.06 -33.57 -45.17
C SER A 273 46.80 -32.76 -44.73
N ARG A 274 46.83 -31.47 -45.13
CA ARG A 274 45.81 -30.64 -45.84
C ARG A 274 44.37 -30.61 -45.27
N THR A 275 43.72 -29.48 -44.98
CA THR A 275 43.54 -28.23 -45.77
C THR A 275 43.04 -27.06 -44.90
N GLY A 276 43.64 -25.88 -45.08
CA GLY A 276 43.03 -24.53 -45.08
C GLY A 276 42.19 -24.00 -43.91
N SER A 277 42.73 -23.04 -43.13
CA SER A 277 42.00 -21.82 -42.72
C SER A 277 42.95 -20.73 -42.19
N ARG A 278 42.59 -19.47 -42.44
CA ARG A 278 43.33 -18.21 -42.22
C ARG A 278 43.95 -18.08 -40.82
N THR A 279 45.25 -17.79 -40.76
CA THR A 279 45.94 -17.25 -39.58
C THR A 279 45.56 -15.79 -39.35
N LYS A 280 44.91 -15.47 -38.21
CA LYS A 280 44.88 -14.10 -37.67
C LYS A 280 46.22 -13.82 -36.98
N THR A 281 46.82 -12.66 -37.28
CA THR A 281 48.08 -12.17 -36.73
C THR A 281 48.00 -11.93 -35.21
N PRO A 282 49.06 -12.22 -34.42
CA PRO A 282 49.06 -12.10 -32.96
C PRO A 282 48.79 -10.68 -32.42
N GLY A 283 49.08 -9.64 -33.21
CA GLY A 283 48.79 -8.25 -32.84
C GLY A 283 47.30 -7.91 -32.74
N LEU A 284 46.43 -8.52 -33.55
CA LEU A 284 44.98 -8.29 -33.45
C LEU A 284 44.40 -8.87 -32.16
N LYS A 285 44.94 -9.98 -31.66
CA LYS A 285 44.45 -10.64 -30.46
C LYS A 285 44.71 -9.80 -29.20
N LEU A 286 45.87 -9.15 -29.10
CA LEU A 286 46.19 -8.27 -27.98
C LEU A 286 45.27 -7.03 -27.96
N VAL A 287 44.97 -6.46 -29.13
CA VAL A 287 44.04 -5.33 -29.25
C VAL A 287 42.63 -5.75 -28.85
N ASP A 288 42.16 -6.91 -29.32
CA ASP A 288 40.86 -7.48 -28.93
C ASP A 288 40.80 -7.72 -27.41
N ASP A 289 41.86 -8.29 -26.80
CA ASP A 289 41.94 -8.57 -25.35
C ASP A 289 41.93 -7.28 -24.50
N VAL A 290 42.59 -6.20 -24.95
CA VAL A 290 42.59 -4.89 -24.26
C VAL A 290 41.23 -4.20 -24.38
N LEU A 291 40.63 -4.20 -25.58
CA LEU A 291 39.32 -3.57 -25.81
C LEU A 291 38.18 -4.29 -25.11
N GLU A 292 38.30 -5.60 -24.87
CA GLU A 292 37.29 -6.39 -24.17
C GLU A 292 37.32 -6.20 -22.64
N ASP A 293 38.51 -6.19 -21.99
CA ASP A 293 38.62 -6.15 -20.51
C ASP A 293 40.00 -5.70 -19.98
N GLY A 294 40.65 -4.72 -20.62
CA GLY A 294 41.99 -4.27 -20.21
C GLY A 294 42.32 -2.79 -20.47
N VAL A 295 41.32 -1.96 -20.76
CA VAL A 295 41.51 -0.55 -21.14
C VAL A 295 42.06 0.29 -19.98
N ARG A 296 41.54 0.11 -18.76
CA ARG A 296 42.01 0.86 -17.57
C ARG A 296 43.41 0.40 -17.18
N LEU A 297 43.67 -0.89 -17.23
CA LEU A 297 45.00 -1.45 -17.02
C LEU A 297 46.01 -0.94 -18.05
N PHE A 298 45.63 -0.87 -19.32
CA PHE A 298 46.43 -0.24 -20.37
C PHE A 298 46.74 1.23 -20.03
N CYS A 299 45.74 2.01 -19.62
CA CYS A 299 45.94 3.41 -19.22
C CYS A 299 46.85 3.57 -18.00
N ILE A 300 46.70 2.71 -16.97
CA ILE A 300 47.56 2.72 -15.78
C ILE A 300 49.02 2.43 -16.18
N LEU A 301 49.24 1.37 -16.96
CA LEU A 301 50.59 0.98 -17.41
C LEU A 301 51.19 1.99 -18.38
N PHE A 302 50.37 2.67 -19.19
CA PHE A 302 50.79 3.78 -20.04
C PHE A 302 51.28 4.97 -19.20
N LEU A 303 50.53 5.35 -18.16
CA LEU A 303 50.92 6.43 -17.24
C LEU A 303 52.14 6.09 -16.38
N MET A 304 52.40 4.80 -16.15
CA MET A 304 53.62 4.32 -15.52
C MET A 304 54.82 4.26 -16.48
N ASP A 305 54.62 4.49 -17.78
CA ASP A 305 55.61 4.24 -18.85
C ASP A 305 56.09 2.77 -18.87
N ARG A 306 55.20 1.83 -18.55
CA ARG A 306 55.47 0.39 -18.40
C ARG A 306 54.52 -0.48 -19.22
N LEU A 307 54.26 -0.09 -20.47
CA LEU A 307 53.46 -0.89 -21.42
C LEU A 307 54.09 -2.27 -21.71
N ASP A 308 55.39 -2.45 -21.45
CA ASP A 308 56.08 -3.75 -21.50
C ASP A 308 55.42 -4.79 -20.58
N LEU A 309 54.77 -4.34 -19.50
CA LEU A 309 54.10 -5.21 -18.53
C LEU A 309 52.68 -5.63 -18.95
N LEU A 310 52.09 -5.00 -19.97
CA LEU A 310 50.69 -5.26 -20.38
C LEU A 310 50.45 -6.73 -20.74
N GLN A 311 51.35 -7.34 -21.51
CA GLN A 311 51.25 -8.74 -21.88
C GLN A 311 51.42 -9.67 -20.65
N PRO A 312 52.43 -9.49 -19.77
CA PRO A 312 52.50 -10.19 -18.49
C PRO A 312 51.22 -10.12 -17.65
N PHE A 313 50.61 -8.93 -17.52
CA PHE A 313 49.36 -8.76 -16.78
C PHE A 313 48.20 -9.57 -17.39
N LEU A 314 48.00 -9.48 -18.71
CA LEU A 314 46.94 -10.20 -19.41
C LEU A 314 47.15 -11.72 -19.40
N THR A 315 48.40 -12.20 -19.49
CA THR A 315 48.73 -13.65 -19.42
C THR A 315 48.44 -14.27 -18.06
N HIS A 316 48.53 -13.47 -16.98
CA HIS A 316 48.19 -13.91 -15.62
C HIS A 316 46.73 -13.60 -15.24
N ASP A 317 45.90 -13.23 -16.23
CA ASP A 317 44.47 -12.98 -16.05
C ASP A 317 44.18 -11.84 -15.05
N VAL A 318 45.13 -10.89 -14.94
CA VAL A 318 44.99 -9.64 -14.18
C VAL A 318 44.39 -8.62 -15.15
N ARG A 319 43.07 -8.47 -15.09
CA ARG A 319 42.24 -7.66 -16.00
C ARG A 319 41.44 -6.61 -15.25
N ASP A 320 40.83 -5.67 -15.98
CA ASP A 320 40.05 -4.58 -15.39
C ASP A 320 38.94 -5.10 -14.48
N SER A 321 38.21 -6.14 -14.92
CA SER A 321 37.13 -6.80 -14.18
C SER A 321 37.55 -7.48 -12.87
N ARG A 322 38.84 -7.76 -12.67
CA ARG A 322 39.37 -8.50 -11.51
C ARG A 322 40.17 -7.66 -10.54
N LEU A 323 40.36 -6.38 -10.82
CA LEU A 323 40.90 -5.43 -9.86
C LEU A 323 39.83 -5.14 -8.77
N PRO A 324 40.22 -5.02 -7.49
CA PRO A 324 41.59 -4.90 -6.97
C PRO A 324 42.23 -6.22 -6.53
N TYR A 325 43.52 -6.41 -6.89
CA TYR A 325 44.39 -7.45 -6.34
C TYR A 325 45.17 -6.94 -5.10
N GLN A 326 45.56 -7.85 -4.21
CA GLN A 326 46.40 -7.54 -3.04
C GLN A 326 47.86 -7.32 -3.43
N GLU A 327 48.56 -6.44 -2.71
CA GLU A 327 49.96 -6.06 -2.98
C GLU A 327 50.90 -7.27 -3.00
N ALA A 328 50.77 -8.18 -2.04
CA ALA A 328 51.60 -9.39 -1.96
C ALA A 328 51.40 -10.33 -3.15
N GLU A 329 50.21 -10.34 -3.73
CA GLU A 329 49.87 -11.17 -4.88
C GLU A 329 50.39 -10.55 -6.18
N LEU A 330 50.28 -9.22 -6.34
CA LEU A 330 50.88 -8.50 -7.46
C LEU A 330 52.41 -8.64 -7.49
N LYS A 331 53.07 -8.57 -6.32
CA LYS A 331 54.52 -8.82 -6.19
C LYS A 331 54.91 -10.25 -6.58
N ARG A 332 54.03 -11.23 -6.34
CA ARG A 332 54.27 -12.64 -6.69
C ARG A 332 54.08 -12.90 -8.19
N ILE A 333 53.05 -12.29 -8.79
CA ILE A 333 52.68 -12.49 -10.18
C ILE A 333 53.63 -11.71 -11.10
N ILE A 334 53.98 -10.47 -10.74
CA ILE A 334 54.84 -9.59 -11.53
C ILE A 334 55.90 -8.97 -10.60
N PRO A 335 57.02 -9.68 -10.35
CA PRO A 335 58.06 -9.24 -9.43
C PRO A 335 58.75 -7.92 -9.81
N THR A 336 58.69 -7.55 -11.10
CA THR A 336 59.30 -6.34 -11.67
C THR A 336 58.41 -5.10 -11.62
N LEU A 337 57.21 -5.22 -11.04
CA LEU A 337 56.25 -4.13 -10.89
C LEU A 337 56.58 -3.28 -9.66
N ASP A 338 56.66 -1.95 -9.85
CA ASP A 338 56.58 -1.02 -8.74
C ASP A 338 55.13 -0.97 -8.25
N VAL A 339 54.85 -1.81 -7.25
CA VAL A 339 53.48 -2.04 -6.77
C VAL A 339 52.91 -0.81 -6.07
N SER A 340 53.73 0.01 -5.39
CA SER A 340 53.29 1.28 -4.79
C SER A 340 52.74 2.23 -5.86
N SER A 341 53.53 2.52 -6.89
CA SER A 341 53.13 3.44 -7.96
C SER A 341 51.95 2.89 -8.78
N PHE A 342 51.90 1.57 -9.01
CA PHE A 342 50.76 0.93 -9.66
C PHE A 342 49.48 1.04 -8.85
N LEU A 343 49.53 0.80 -7.53
CA LEU A 343 48.37 0.91 -6.66
C LEU A 343 47.87 2.36 -6.56
N ASP A 344 48.78 3.34 -6.54
CA ASP A 344 48.43 4.76 -6.49
C ASP A 344 47.77 5.26 -7.80
N LEU A 345 48.29 4.86 -8.96
CA LEU A 345 47.66 5.19 -10.24
C LEU A 345 46.35 4.42 -10.45
N ARG A 346 46.29 3.14 -10.05
CA ARG A 346 45.06 2.32 -10.11
C ARG A 346 43.90 3.00 -9.40
N ARG A 347 44.14 3.60 -8.22
CA ARG A 347 43.10 4.30 -7.44
C ARG A 347 42.36 5.36 -8.25
N GLN A 348 43.02 6.00 -9.22
CA GLN A 348 42.41 7.04 -10.06
C GLN A 348 41.46 6.49 -11.13
N PHE A 349 41.61 5.22 -11.54
CA PHE A 349 40.81 4.58 -12.59
C PHE A 349 39.66 3.70 -12.05
N PHE A 350 39.61 3.49 -10.73
CA PHE A 350 38.58 2.70 -10.06
C PHE A 350 37.92 3.50 -8.94
N PRO A 351 37.23 4.62 -9.26
CA PRO A 351 36.47 5.37 -8.27
C PRO A 351 35.32 4.53 -7.71
N TRP A 352 34.89 4.87 -6.51
CA TRP A 352 33.77 4.20 -5.86
C TRP A 352 32.48 4.34 -6.67
N SER A 353 31.67 3.27 -6.72
CA SER A 353 30.35 3.27 -7.36
C SER A 353 29.26 3.25 -6.29
N PHE A 354 28.33 4.20 -6.35
CA PHE A 354 27.17 4.29 -5.47
C PHE A 354 26.02 3.34 -5.85
N LYS A 355 26.18 2.54 -6.92
CA LYS A 355 25.16 1.58 -7.38
C LYS A 355 24.82 0.49 -6.35
N GLY A 356 23.53 0.22 -6.17
CA GLY A 356 22.99 -0.97 -5.51
C GLY A 356 22.98 -0.93 -3.98
N ASN A 357 23.28 0.20 -3.33
CA ASN A 357 23.44 0.24 -1.88
C ASN A 357 22.85 1.51 -1.24
N ARG A 358 21.67 1.38 -0.60
CA ARG A 358 21.02 2.47 0.16
C ARG A 358 21.33 2.47 1.66
N ARG A 359 22.25 1.60 2.13
CA ARG A 359 22.66 1.53 3.55
C ARG A 359 23.88 2.41 3.79
N HIS A 360 24.09 2.81 5.05
CA HIS A 360 25.29 3.54 5.45
C HIS A 360 26.58 2.79 5.09
N LEU A 361 27.51 3.48 4.43
CA LEU A 361 28.80 2.94 4.01
C LEU A 361 29.92 3.46 4.90
N VAL A 362 30.78 2.57 5.42
CA VAL A 362 32.06 2.97 6.02
C VAL A 362 33.14 2.68 4.99
N LEU A 363 33.67 3.74 4.38
CA LEU A 363 34.65 3.66 3.31
C LEU A 363 36.07 3.76 3.90
N PRO A 364 37.03 2.98 3.39
CA PRO A 364 38.45 3.17 3.71
C PRO A 364 38.92 4.60 3.42
N ASP A 365 39.84 5.11 4.25
CA ASP A 365 40.35 6.49 4.15
C ASP A 365 41.04 6.78 2.80
N ASP A 366 41.50 5.75 2.10
CA ASP A 366 42.15 5.82 0.78
C ASP A 366 41.18 5.66 -0.40
N THR A 367 39.86 5.69 -0.17
CA THR A 367 38.84 5.56 -1.21
C THR A 367 38.74 6.82 -2.07
N VAL A 368 38.82 6.66 -3.40
CA VAL A 368 38.55 7.74 -4.36
C VAL A 368 37.05 7.79 -4.65
N LEU A 369 36.41 8.90 -4.30
CA LEU A 369 35.00 9.14 -4.58
C LEU A 369 34.80 9.57 -6.04
N PRO A 370 33.66 9.24 -6.68
CA PRO A 370 33.40 9.55 -8.09
C PRO A 370 32.97 11.01 -8.30
N PHE A 371 33.63 11.97 -7.65
CA PHE A 371 33.27 13.38 -7.68
C PHE A 371 34.06 14.09 -8.79
N ILE A 372 33.36 14.60 -9.81
CA ILE A 372 33.96 15.38 -10.90
C ILE A 372 34.22 16.81 -10.45
N SER A 373 33.27 17.38 -9.72
CA SER A 373 33.38 18.71 -9.11
C SER A 373 32.64 18.75 -7.79
N GLU A 374 33.09 19.64 -6.91
CA GLU A 374 32.46 19.94 -5.63
C GLU A 374 32.44 21.45 -5.42
N GLU A 375 31.23 22.02 -5.32
CA GLU A 375 31.00 23.45 -5.08
C GLU A 375 30.44 23.62 -3.66
N PHE A 376 31.16 24.35 -2.81
CA PHE A 376 30.71 24.59 -1.43
C PHE A 376 29.57 25.62 -1.40
N MET A 377 28.48 25.24 -0.75
CA MET A 377 27.36 26.14 -0.45
C MET A 377 27.54 26.74 0.96
N ASP A 378 26.75 27.75 1.29
CA ASP A 378 26.85 28.42 2.59
C ASP A 378 26.81 27.43 3.77
N PRO A 379 27.75 27.52 4.73
CA PRO A 379 27.82 26.60 5.85
C PRO A 379 26.62 26.80 6.79
N GLY A 380 25.68 25.86 6.77
CA GLY A 380 24.56 25.82 7.71
C GLY A 380 25.01 25.44 9.13
N ALA A 381 24.11 25.62 10.11
CA ALA A 381 24.36 25.28 11.51
C ALA A 381 24.68 23.77 11.73
N GLY A 382 24.21 22.91 10.83
CA GLY A 382 24.37 21.45 10.89
C GLY A 382 25.64 20.88 10.21
N GLY A 383 26.46 21.70 9.55
CA GLY A 383 27.66 21.22 8.84
C GLY A 383 27.93 21.91 7.50
N THR A 384 28.90 21.39 6.76
CA THR A 384 29.24 21.89 5.42
C THR A 384 28.34 21.22 4.38
N VAL A 385 27.74 22.01 3.51
CA VAL A 385 26.89 21.52 2.42
C VAL A 385 27.58 21.85 1.10
N SER A 386 27.66 20.88 0.20
CA SER A 386 28.27 21.05 -1.12
C SER A 386 27.43 20.43 -2.22
N LEU A 387 27.48 21.03 -3.41
CA LEU A 387 26.92 20.47 -4.63
C LEU A 387 28.00 19.65 -5.32
N VAL A 388 27.72 18.38 -5.56
CA VAL A 388 28.68 17.41 -6.08
C VAL A 388 28.18 16.87 -7.42
N THR A 389 29.05 16.87 -8.42
CA THR A 389 28.77 16.29 -9.75
C THR A 389 29.35 14.89 -9.84
N ILE A 390 28.53 13.91 -10.20
CA ILE A 390 28.88 12.48 -10.28
C ILE A 390 28.57 11.93 -11.67
N PRO A 391 29.41 11.07 -12.28
CA PRO A 391 29.05 10.38 -13.52
C PRO A 391 27.81 9.51 -13.35
N SER A 392 26.85 9.61 -14.27
CA SER A 392 25.60 8.84 -14.23
C SER A 392 25.84 7.32 -14.20
N GLU A 393 26.96 6.87 -14.79
CA GLU A 393 27.38 5.48 -14.84
C GLU A 393 27.80 4.89 -13.48
N LEU A 394 28.11 5.74 -12.48
CA LEU A 394 28.62 5.33 -11.17
C LEU A 394 27.57 5.47 -10.05
N GLN A 395 26.32 5.79 -10.40
CA GLN A 395 25.20 5.92 -9.48
C GLN A 395 23.94 5.25 -10.05
N ASP A 396 22.94 4.99 -9.19
CA ASP A 396 21.62 4.44 -9.58
C ASP A 396 20.43 5.10 -8.84
N PHE A 397 20.66 6.23 -8.17
CA PHE A 397 19.64 6.96 -7.43
C PHE A 397 18.88 7.98 -8.29
N ASP A 398 19.44 8.45 -9.40
CA ASP A 398 18.75 9.28 -10.40
C ASP A 398 18.51 8.49 -11.69
N GLN A 399 17.25 8.45 -12.13
CA GLN A 399 16.77 7.66 -13.27
C GLN A 399 16.71 8.46 -14.58
N GLN A 400 17.10 9.74 -14.59
CA GLN A 400 17.26 10.50 -15.82
C GLN A 400 18.51 10.01 -16.59
N GLN A 401 18.33 8.98 -17.42
CA GLN A 401 19.42 8.28 -18.12
C GLN A 401 20.04 9.04 -19.30
N ASP A 402 19.53 10.22 -19.65
CA ASP A 402 19.99 10.97 -20.83
C ASP A 402 21.18 11.90 -20.56
N ASP A 403 21.46 12.27 -19.30
CA ASP A 403 22.61 13.13 -18.94
C ASP A 403 23.83 12.27 -18.54
N PRO A 404 25.05 12.52 -19.07
CA PRO A 404 26.27 11.84 -18.63
C PRO A 404 26.65 12.10 -17.17
N THR A 405 26.12 13.15 -16.54
CA THR A 405 26.41 13.50 -15.15
C THR A 405 25.16 13.85 -14.35
N VAL A 406 25.20 13.63 -13.04
CA VAL A 406 24.14 13.98 -12.10
C VAL A 406 24.70 14.89 -11.01
N LYS A 407 23.95 15.92 -10.65
CA LYS A 407 24.27 16.81 -9.53
C LYS A 407 23.47 16.41 -8.29
N ILE A 408 24.17 16.24 -7.17
CA ILE A 408 23.56 15.92 -5.87
C ILE A 408 24.11 16.82 -4.77
N VAL A 409 23.37 16.92 -3.67
CA VAL A 409 23.79 17.67 -2.48
C VAL A 409 24.44 16.72 -1.48
N ARG A 410 25.64 17.07 -1.01
CA ARG A 410 26.35 16.41 0.07
C ARG A 410 26.32 17.28 1.32
N LYS A 411 25.82 16.74 2.44
CA LYS A 411 25.91 17.36 3.77
C LYS A 411 26.93 16.59 4.60
N CYS A 412 28.01 17.25 5.00
CA CYS A 412 29.01 16.73 5.92
C CYS A 412 28.73 17.26 7.33
N ILE A 413 28.54 16.37 8.30
CA ILE A 413 28.24 16.74 9.69
C ILE A 413 29.46 17.44 10.32
N LYS A 414 29.21 18.57 11.00
CA LYS A 414 30.27 19.35 11.64
C LYS A 414 30.95 18.52 12.74
N PRO A 415 32.29 18.35 12.71
CA PRO A 415 33.00 17.67 13.77
C PRO A 415 32.94 18.49 15.07
N VAL A 416 32.50 17.84 16.14
CA VAL A 416 32.53 18.36 17.51
C VAL A 416 33.79 17.80 18.21
N ALA A 417 34.30 18.50 19.24
CA ALA A 417 35.50 18.11 19.99
C ALA A 417 35.51 16.64 20.48
N ASN A 418 34.34 16.02 20.61
CA ASN A 418 34.17 14.60 20.86
C ASN A 418 33.69 13.87 19.59
N ALA A 419 34.55 13.01 19.02
CA ALA A 419 34.22 12.20 17.85
C ALA A 419 33.00 11.29 18.07
N SER A 420 32.81 10.78 19.29
CA SER A 420 31.63 9.98 19.65
C SER A 420 30.34 10.80 19.56
N ALA A 421 30.38 12.06 20.02
CA ALA A 421 29.21 12.96 19.93
C ALA A 421 28.87 13.32 18.47
N THR A 422 29.87 13.53 17.63
CA THR A 422 29.69 13.79 16.19
C THR A 422 29.00 12.60 15.51
N LYS A 423 29.45 11.38 15.82
CA LYS A 423 28.83 10.15 15.32
C LYS A 423 27.38 10.01 15.78
N THR A 424 27.08 10.30 17.05
CA THR A 424 25.70 10.26 17.57
C THR A 424 24.76 11.23 16.86
N ILE A 425 25.23 12.45 16.55
CA ILE A 425 24.44 13.43 15.78
C ILE A 425 24.15 12.90 14.37
N PHE A 426 25.18 12.34 13.71
CA PHE A 426 25.05 11.74 12.40
C PHE A 426 24.09 10.55 12.39
N ASP A 427 24.27 9.58 13.30
CA ASP A 427 23.44 8.38 13.37
C ASP A 427 21.98 8.74 13.64
N ARG A 428 21.74 9.74 14.51
CA ARG A 428 20.39 10.25 14.77
C ARG A 428 19.74 10.84 13.53
N GLU A 429 20.42 11.73 12.81
CA GLU A 429 19.87 12.36 11.60
C GLU A 429 19.61 11.31 10.50
N ARG A 430 20.57 10.38 10.31
CA ARG A 430 20.47 9.27 9.36
C ARG A 430 19.28 8.37 9.66
N GLU A 431 19.12 7.91 10.90
CA GLU A 431 18.04 7.00 11.30
C GLU A 431 16.66 7.64 11.16
N CYS A 432 16.53 8.93 11.46
CA CYS A 432 15.30 9.69 11.20
C CYS A 432 14.97 9.71 9.70
N LEU A 433 15.94 10.03 8.85
CA LEU A 433 15.75 10.08 7.39
C LEU A 433 15.42 8.70 6.79
N GLU A 434 16.11 7.65 7.21
CA GLU A 434 15.82 6.26 6.80
C GLU A 434 14.42 5.81 7.25
N LEU A 435 13.96 6.28 8.42
CA LEU A 435 12.59 6.03 8.90
C LEU A 435 11.56 6.75 8.03
N TYR A 436 11.78 8.05 7.74
CA TYR A 436 10.84 8.84 6.95
C TYR A 436 10.84 8.49 5.46
N GLU A 437 11.93 7.94 4.90
CA GLU A 437 11.96 7.38 3.54
C GLU A 437 10.88 6.29 3.37
N ARG A 438 10.61 5.51 4.42
CA ARG A 438 9.55 4.48 4.40
C ARG A 438 8.14 5.05 4.32
N LEU A 439 7.94 6.29 4.76
CA LEU A 439 6.65 6.99 4.62
C LEU A 439 6.37 7.41 3.17
N ARG A 440 7.41 7.53 2.33
CA ARG A 440 7.34 8.03 0.94
C ARG A 440 6.53 9.33 0.81
N HIS A 441 6.62 10.22 1.79
CA HIS A 441 5.87 11.48 1.77
C HIS A 441 6.47 12.44 0.73
N PRO A 442 5.67 13.04 -0.15
CA PRO A 442 6.20 13.76 -1.31
C PRO A 442 6.74 15.16 -1.00
N SER A 443 6.70 15.58 0.27
CA SER A 443 7.19 16.89 0.78
C SER A 443 8.17 16.73 1.96
N ILE A 444 8.79 15.55 2.10
CA ILE A 444 9.93 15.31 2.99
C ILE A 444 11.14 15.01 2.10
N ILE A 445 12.30 15.60 2.39
CA ILE A 445 13.52 15.35 1.61
C ILE A 445 13.91 13.86 1.66
N PRO A 446 14.14 13.19 0.51
CA PRO A 446 14.56 11.79 0.50
C PRO A 446 16.08 11.69 0.70
N LEU A 447 16.53 10.67 1.44
CA LEU A 447 17.95 10.34 1.58
C LEU A 447 18.38 9.46 0.41
N LEU A 448 19.35 9.92 -0.40
CA LEU A 448 19.90 9.13 -1.50
C LEU A 448 20.90 8.07 -1.00
N GLY A 449 21.65 8.41 0.05
CA GLY A 449 22.63 7.53 0.67
C GLY A 449 23.43 8.23 1.76
N SER A 450 24.28 7.47 2.46
CA SER A 450 25.17 8.04 3.48
C SER A 450 26.49 7.27 3.56
N TYR A 451 27.59 7.97 3.89
CA TYR A 451 28.89 7.34 4.03
C TYR A 451 29.80 8.04 5.05
N THR A 452 30.73 7.29 5.63
CA THR A 452 31.81 7.78 6.50
C THR A 452 33.15 7.46 5.86
N ILE A 453 34.05 8.46 5.76
CA ILE A 453 35.43 8.31 5.27
C ILE A 453 36.35 9.19 6.10
N GLY A 454 37.48 8.68 6.61
CA GLY A 454 38.42 9.50 7.40
C GLY A 454 37.79 10.15 8.64
N GLY A 455 36.80 9.51 9.25
CA GLY A 455 36.03 10.08 10.36
C GLY A 455 35.05 11.21 9.98
N SER A 456 34.95 11.56 8.70
CA SER A 456 33.98 12.53 8.18
C SER A 456 32.67 11.83 7.83
N HIS A 457 31.56 12.27 8.41
CA HIS A 457 30.23 11.68 8.24
C HIS A 457 29.38 12.46 7.24
N ASN A 458 28.86 11.80 6.21
CA ASN A 458 28.25 12.44 5.04
C ASN A 458 26.86 11.86 4.71
N LEU A 459 25.93 12.75 4.36
CA LEU A 459 24.59 12.44 3.86
C LEU A 459 24.44 12.98 2.43
N LEU A 460 23.77 12.23 1.56
CA LEU A 460 23.55 12.58 0.15
C LEU A 460 22.05 12.81 -0.13
N PHE A 461 21.73 13.89 -0.82
CA PHE A 461 20.36 14.35 -1.10
C PHE A 461 20.20 14.79 -2.56
N PRO A 462 18.97 14.80 -3.11
CA PRO A 462 18.71 15.42 -4.41
C PRO A 462 19.08 16.92 -4.41
N GLN A 463 19.34 17.45 -5.59
CA GLN A 463 19.45 18.90 -5.76
C GLN A 463 18.06 19.56 -5.70
N TYR A 464 17.98 20.69 -5.00
CA TYR A 464 16.82 21.58 -4.95
C TYR A 464 17.23 22.97 -5.41
N GLN A 465 16.27 23.80 -5.84
CA GLN A 465 16.57 25.13 -6.41
C GLN A 465 17.14 26.08 -5.35
N MET A 466 16.51 26.16 -4.18
CA MET A 466 16.95 27.01 -3.05
C MET A 466 16.26 26.61 -1.74
N ASN A 467 16.66 27.23 -0.63
CA ASN A 467 15.90 27.19 0.63
C ASN A 467 14.84 28.31 0.66
N LEU A 468 13.86 28.19 1.57
CA LEU A 468 12.75 29.13 1.67
C LEU A 468 13.19 30.50 2.22
N GLU A 469 14.26 30.57 3.00
CA GLU A 469 14.82 31.84 3.50
C GLU A 469 15.29 32.72 2.34
N ASP A 470 15.94 32.14 1.33
CA ASP A 470 16.39 32.85 0.13
C ASP A 470 15.25 33.12 -0.84
N PHE A 471 14.29 32.20 -0.95
CA PHE A 471 13.06 32.42 -1.72
C PHE A 471 12.28 33.65 -1.23
N LEU A 472 12.15 33.83 0.09
CA LEU A 472 11.43 34.96 0.68
C LEU A 472 12.09 36.33 0.42
N LYS A 473 13.36 36.36 -0.01
CA LYS A 473 14.09 37.58 -0.40
C LYS A 473 13.94 37.90 -1.89
N GLN A 474 13.48 36.96 -2.69
CA GLN A 474 13.34 37.11 -4.13
C GLN A 474 11.93 37.58 -4.50
N GLU A 475 11.83 38.26 -5.64
CA GLU A 475 10.55 38.53 -6.27
C GLU A 475 9.83 37.23 -6.63
N LYS A 476 8.49 37.25 -6.63
CA LYS A 476 7.68 36.06 -6.89
C LYS A 476 8.01 35.48 -8.27
N THR A 477 8.47 34.24 -8.30
CA THR A 477 8.67 33.48 -9.55
C THR A 477 7.31 33.14 -10.19
N ASP A 478 7.30 32.85 -11.50
CA ASP A 478 6.04 32.55 -12.23
C ASP A 478 5.24 31.38 -11.62
N ASP A 479 5.93 30.38 -11.05
CA ASP A 479 5.32 29.21 -10.40
C ASP A 479 4.52 29.60 -9.14
N PHE A 480 5.02 30.54 -8.34
CA PHE A 480 4.40 30.99 -7.08
C PHE A 480 3.68 32.33 -7.19
N ARG A 481 3.59 32.90 -8.39
CA ARG A 481 2.87 34.15 -8.65
C ARG A 481 1.38 34.07 -8.32
N LYS A 482 0.79 32.86 -8.40
CA LYS A 482 -0.61 32.61 -8.05
C LYS A 482 -0.73 32.12 -6.61
N HIS A 483 -1.65 32.73 -5.84
CA HIS A 483 -1.93 32.34 -4.45
C HIS A 483 -2.36 30.86 -4.28
N VAL A 484 -2.93 30.26 -5.32
CA VAL A 484 -3.29 28.83 -5.35
C VAL A 484 -2.07 27.90 -5.23
N THR A 485 -0.94 28.22 -5.86
CA THR A 485 0.26 27.38 -5.79
C THR A 485 0.88 27.42 -4.40
N LEU A 486 1.02 28.62 -3.83
CA LEU A 486 1.63 28.77 -2.50
C LEU A 486 0.79 28.13 -1.40
N SER A 487 -0.54 28.23 -1.48
CA SER A 487 -1.42 27.60 -0.49
C SER A 487 -1.47 26.07 -0.59
N ALA A 488 -1.34 25.50 -1.80
CA ALA A 488 -1.14 24.07 -1.95
C ALA A 488 0.18 23.63 -1.31
N ALA A 489 1.28 24.35 -1.59
CA ALA A 489 2.59 24.07 -1.02
C ALA A 489 2.61 24.17 0.52
N ILE A 490 1.88 25.13 1.11
CA ILE A 490 1.69 25.26 2.56
C ILE A 490 0.96 24.04 3.14
N ALA A 491 -0.13 23.59 2.51
CA ALA A 491 -0.89 22.43 2.98
C ALA A 491 -0.08 21.12 2.88
N ASP A 492 0.68 20.96 1.79
CA ASP A 492 1.61 19.85 1.58
C ASP A 492 2.72 19.82 2.64
N LEU A 493 3.27 21.00 3.00
CA LEU A 493 4.28 21.12 4.05
C LEU A 493 3.69 20.79 5.43
N ALA A 494 2.47 21.25 5.75
CA ALA A 494 1.79 20.87 6.99
C ALA A 494 1.53 19.35 7.06
N SER A 495 1.20 18.72 5.92
CA SER A 495 1.07 17.26 5.80
C SER A 495 2.39 16.55 6.10
N ALA A 496 3.52 17.10 5.66
CA ALA A 496 4.84 16.57 6.00
C ALA A 496 5.13 16.63 7.50
N VAL A 497 4.81 17.76 8.15
CA VAL A 497 4.98 17.90 9.61
C VAL A 497 4.06 16.93 10.38
N GLN A 498 2.81 16.74 9.93
CA GLN A 498 1.92 15.74 10.52
C GLN A 498 2.49 14.32 10.38
N ALA A 499 3.05 13.97 9.23
CA ALA A 499 3.68 12.67 9.00
C ALA A 499 4.93 12.46 9.89
N VAL A 500 5.68 13.52 10.19
CA VAL A 500 6.78 13.49 11.17
C VAL A 500 6.26 13.32 12.59
N HIS A 501 5.13 13.96 12.92
CA HIS A 501 4.49 13.80 14.22
C HIS A 501 4.01 12.37 14.42
N GLU A 502 3.33 11.75 13.46
CA GLU A 502 2.73 10.42 13.57
C GLU A 502 3.22 9.45 12.49
N VAL A 503 4.25 8.68 12.83
CA VAL A 503 4.85 7.69 11.93
C VAL A 503 4.22 6.33 12.18
N THR A 504 3.24 5.91 11.37
CA THR A 504 2.68 4.55 11.44
C THR A 504 3.36 3.66 10.39
N MET A 505 4.24 2.75 10.83
CA MET A 505 4.85 1.77 9.92
C MET A 505 3.99 0.49 9.82
N ARG A 506 3.63 0.10 8.58
CA ARG A 506 3.10 -1.23 8.25
C ARG A 506 4.25 -2.16 7.89
N SER A 507 4.40 -3.28 8.58
CA SER A 507 5.34 -4.34 8.20
C SER A 507 4.65 -5.35 7.28
N GLU A 508 5.26 -5.65 6.13
CA GLU A 508 4.72 -6.63 5.15
C GLU A 508 4.96 -8.10 5.57
N VAL A 509 5.81 -8.35 6.57
CA VAL A 509 6.21 -9.71 6.98
C VAL A 509 5.61 -10.11 8.33
N ARG A 510 5.06 -9.16 9.09
CA ARG A 510 4.25 -9.38 10.30
C ARG A 510 3.27 -8.21 10.43
N PRO A 511 2.00 -8.42 10.83
CA PRO A 511 1.23 -7.26 11.31
C PRO A 511 2.03 -6.77 12.51
N LEU A 512 2.48 -5.51 12.54
CA LEU A 512 3.08 -4.80 13.68
C LEU A 512 2.91 -3.33 13.27
N TYR A 513 1.87 -2.70 13.80
CA TYR A 513 1.66 -1.27 13.65
C TYR A 513 2.59 -0.59 14.66
N LEU A 514 3.80 -0.25 14.24
CA LEU A 514 4.71 0.54 15.07
C LEU A 514 4.40 2.01 14.79
N THR A 515 3.55 2.61 15.63
CA THR A 515 3.32 4.06 15.64
C THR A 515 4.40 4.71 16.49
N LYS A 516 5.33 5.43 15.85
CA LYS A 516 6.32 6.27 16.53
C LYS A 516 5.83 7.71 16.59
N TYR A 517 6.06 8.36 17.72
CA TYR A 517 5.71 9.75 17.98
C TYR A 517 6.98 10.60 17.81
N GLY A 518 6.97 11.51 16.83
CA GLY A 518 8.09 12.38 16.51
C GLY A 518 7.77 13.88 16.65
N PHE A 519 8.82 14.69 16.54
CA PHE A 519 8.81 16.14 16.39
C PHE A 519 10.08 16.56 15.62
N HIS A 520 10.05 17.72 14.97
CA HIS A 520 11.14 18.26 14.13
C HIS A 520 12.08 19.18 14.93
N HIS A 521 11.52 20.11 15.70
CA HIS A 521 12.20 21.08 16.58
C HIS A 521 13.10 22.14 15.92
N ASP A 522 13.20 22.15 14.58
CA ASP A 522 13.90 23.22 13.84
C ASP A 522 13.14 23.68 12.59
N ILE A 523 11.82 23.88 12.71
CA ILE A 523 11.00 24.40 11.60
C ILE A 523 11.27 25.91 11.43
N ARG A 524 11.88 26.29 10.31
CA ARG A 524 12.18 27.68 9.92
C ARG A 524 12.46 27.74 8.41
N PRO A 525 12.42 28.92 7.76
CA PRO A 525 12.62 29.03 6.32
C PRO A 525 13.94 28.44 5.82
N ALA A 526 15.03 28.57 6.57
CA ALA A 526 16.33 28.01 6.18
C ALA A 526 16.34 26.48 6.05
N ASN A 527 15.41 25.78 6.72
CA ASN A 527 15.33 24.32 6.75
C ASN A 527 14.15 23.79 5.89
N ILE A 528 13.60 24.64 5.02
CA ILE A 528 12.57 24.26 4.05
C ILE A 528 13.15 24.49 2.67
N LEU A 529 13.15 23.46 1.83
CA LEU A 529 13.66 23.55 0.46
C LEU A 529 12.52 23.81 -0.52
N VAL A 530 12.83 24.55 -1.59
CA VAL A 530 11.88 24.96 -2.63
C VAL A 530 12.35 24.37 -3.96
N SER A 531 11.44 23.68 -4.66
CA SER A 531 11.64 23.25 -6.06
C SER A 531 10.28 22.99 -6.71
N ASP A 532 10.15 23.35 -7.98
CA ASP A 532 9.02 22.99 -8.85
C ASP A 532 7.63 23.31 -8.27
N GLY A 533 7.48 24.49 -7.66
CA GLY A 533 6.21 24.91 -7.06
C GLY A 533 5.85 24.20 -5.74
N ARG A 534 6.81 23.52 -5.09
CA ARG A 534 6.60 22.72 -3.87
C ARG A 534 7.60 23.05 -2.78
N PHE A 535 7.22 22.74 -1.54
CA PHE A 535 8.04 22.86 -0.35
C PHE A 535 8.41 21.49 0.21
N PHE A 536 9.65 21.34 0.66
CA PHE A 536 10.18 20.11 1.22
C PHE A 536 10.75 20.38 2.61
N LEU A 537 10.30 19.62 3.60
CA LEU A 537 10.84 19.66 4.95
C LEU A 537 12.22 18.99 4.97
N ALA A 538 13.22 19.72 5.49
CA ALA A 538 14.62 19.29 5.57
C ALA A 538 15.23 19.55 6.96
N ASP A 539 16.42 19.01 7.16
CA ASP A 539 17.23 19.13 8.40
C ASP A 539 16.64 18.47 9.65
N PHE A 540 16.73 17.13 9.69
CA PHE A 540 16.20 16.29 10.78
C PHE A 540 17.19 16.08 11.94
N GLY A 541 18.27 16.87 12.01
CA GLY A 541 19.31 16.71 13.04
C GLY A 541 18.80 16.82 14.48
N LEU A 542 17.67 17.53 14.67
CA LEU A 542 16.99 17.69 15.95
C LEU A 542 15.69 16.89 16.05
N ALA A 543 15.33 16.12 15.02
CA ALA A 543 14.17 15.26 15.05
C ALA A 543 14.37 14.10 16.03
N TYR A 544 13.30 13.63 16.66
CA TYR A 544 13.38 12.57 17.66
C TYR A 544 12.14 11.66 17.62
N PRO A 545 12.22 10.49 16.97
CA PRO A 545 11.12 9.53 16.96
C PRO A 545 11.19 8.57 18.16
N LYS A 546 10.22 8.63 19.09
CA LYS A 546 10.08 7.66 20.20
C LYS A 546 8.96 6.65 19.95
N PRO A 547 9.06 5.40 20.46
CA PRO A 547 7.92 4.50 20.60
C PRO A 547 6.82 5.15 21.48
N TYR A 548 5.56 4.81 21.24
CA TYR A 548 4.45 5.24 22.09
C TYR A 548 4.52 4.50 23.43
N ASP A 549 4.88 5.20 24.50
CA ASP A 549 4.82 4.70 25.88
C ASP A 549 3.75 5.50 26.66
N THR A 550 2.89 4.81 27.39
CA THR A 550 1.48 5.18 27.59
C THR A 550 1.17 6.29 28.60
N ASP A 551 2.14 6.96 29.20
CA ASP A 551 1.82 7.92 30.28
C ASP A 551 2.12 9.40 29.98
N ARG A 552 2.99 9.75 29.01
CA ARG A 552 3.27 11.16 28.63
C ARG A 552 3.73 11.30 27.18
N PRO A 553 3.34 12.37 26.44
CA PRO A 553 3.92 12.67 25.15
C PRO A 553 5.45 12.87 25.29
N PRO A 554 6.25 12.42 24.31
CA PRO A 554 7.70 12.51 24.39
C PRO A 554 8.10 13.99 24.42
N THR A 555 8.89 14.35 25.41
CA THR A 555 9.42 15.69 25.56
C THR A 555 10.92 15.65 25.81
N ILE A 556 11.61 16.72 25.45
CA ILE A 556 13.06 16.85 25.64
C ILE A 556 13.38 18.16 26.35
N THR A 557 14.46 18.16 27.13
CA THR A 557 15.08 19.39 27.61
C THR A 557 15.55 20.19 26.40
N TRP A 558 15.11 21.44 26.29
CA TRP A 558 15.51 22.31 25.19
C TRP A 558 17.04 22.53 25.20
N ASN A 559 17.70 22.36 24.06
CA ASN A 559 19.15 22.55 23.90
C ASN A 559 19.40 23.79 23.03
N SER A 560 19.32 24.99 23.61
CA SER A 560 19.89 26.25 23.11
C SER A 560 19.90 26.48 21.59
N ASN A 561 18.74 26.43 20.93
CA ASN A 561 18.62 26.91 19.54
C ASN A 561 18.47 28.43 19.52
N VAL A 562 19.19 29.12 18.65
CA VAL A 562 19.11 30.57 18.49
C VAL A 562 18.23 30.85 17.28
N GLY A 563 17.15 31.63 17.41
CA GLY A 563 16.33 32.03 16.27
C GLY A 563 14.96 32.63 16.61
N HIS A 564 14.38 33.38 15.67
CA HIS A 564 13.11 34.11 15.87
C HIS A 564 11.85 33.23 15.94
N TYR A 565 11.98 31.92 15.68
CA TYR A 565 10.88 30.95 15.59
C TYR A 565 10.63 30.17 16.89
N ILE A 566 11.36 30.50 17.96
CA ILE A 566 11.26 29.84 19.27
C ILE A 566 9.88 30.07 19.88
N ALA A 567 9.34 29.02 20.51
CA ALA A 567 8.08 29.05 21.23
C ALA A 567 8.25 29.57 22.68
N PRO A 568 7.24 30.27 23.25
CA PRO A 568 7.35 30.86 24.58
C PRO A 568 7.69 29.88 25.70
N GLU A 569 7.24 28.63 25.60
CA GLU A 569 7.47 27.60 26.62
C GLU A 569 8.94 27.17 26.74
N CYS A 570 9.80 27.49 25.76
CA CYS A 570 11.23 27.23 25.85
C CYS A 570 11.92 28.01 26.98
N MET A 571 11.27 29.07 27.48
CA MET A 571 11.78 29.97 28.49
C MET A 571 10.82 29.97 29.68
N ASN A 572 11.29 29.72 30.91
CA ASN A 572 10.46 29.91 32.11
C ASN A 572 10.35 31.39 32.51
N ARG A 573 9.67 31.71 33.62
CA ARG A 573 9.53 33.09 34.15
C ARG A 573 10.88 33.79 34.41
N ASN A 574 11.97 33.02 34.52
CA ASN A 574 13.35 33.45 34.71
C ASN A 574 14.25 33.16 33.49
N PHE A 575 13.69 32.79 32.33
CA PHE A 575 14.40 32.41 31.10
C PHE A 575 15.28 31.15 31.18
N GLU A 576 14.97 30.20 32.06
CA GLU A 576 15.66 28.90 32.12
C GLU A 576 15.02 27.86 31.19
N HIS A 577 15.82 26.88 30.74
CA HIS A 577 15.47 25.85 29.77
C HIS A 577 14.35 24.91 30.28
N GLN A 578 13.32 24.70 29.46
CA GLN A 578 12.18 23.82 29.78
C GLN A 578 12.04 22.61 28.83
N ILE A 579 11.10 21.74 29.21
CA ILE A 579 10.70 20.53 28.51
C ILE A 579 9.74 20.89 27.35
N VAL A 580 10.13 20.59 26.12
CA VAL A 580 9.36 20.91 24.89
C VAL A 580 8.92 19.66 24.13
N GLY A 581 7.85 19.77 23.34
CA GLY A 581 7.31 18.69 22.49
C GLY A 581 6.64 19.26 21.23
N ARG A 582 5.71 18.50 20.60
CA ARG A 582 5.08 18.85 19.31
C ARG A 582 4.48 20.26 19.22
N SER A 583 4.00 20.82 20.33
CA SER A 583 3.47 22.20 20.39
C SER A 583 4.49 23.25 19.93
N TYR A 584 5.79 22.97 20.08
CA TYR A 584 6.87 23.81 19.57
C TYR A 584 6.84 23.89 18.04
N ASP A 585 6.73 22.74 17.36
CA ASP A 585 6.61 22.69 15.90
C ASP A 585 5.36 23.42 15.42
N ILE A 586 4.25 23.33 16.15
CA ILE A 586 3.01 24.06 15.84
C ILE A 586 3.25 25.57 15.89
N TRP A 587 3.91 26.06 16.94
CA TRP A 587 4.26 27.48 17.06
C TRP A 587 5.19 27.94 15.94
N ALA A 588 6.27 27.21 15.71
CA ALA A 588 7.25 27.51 14.67
C ALA A 588 6.60 27.53 13.27
N PHE A 589 5.68 26.60 13.00
CA PHE A 589 4.88 26.61 11.78
C PHE A 589 3.91 27.80 11.72
N GLY A 590 3.32 28.22 12.85
CA GLY A 590 2.49 29.43 12.93
C GLY A 590 3.27 30.71 12.57
N CYS A 591 4.51 30.82 13.05
CA CYS A 591 5.45 31.90 12.68
C CYS A 591 5.73 31.89 11.18
N LEU A 592 6.12 30.72 10.65
CA LEU A 592 6.39 30.52 9.23
C LEU A 592 5.18 30.88 8.35
N LEU A 593 3.99 30.40 8.73
CA LEU A 593 2.75 30.64 8.01
C LEU A 593 2.44 32.14 7.91
N SER A 594 2.77 32.92 8.94
CA SER A 594 2.58 34.37 8.91
C SER A 594 3.54 35.10 7.98
N GLU A 595 4.78 34.64 7.87
CA GLU A 595 5.74 35.19 6.90
C GLU A 595 5.34 34.82 5.47
N LEU A 596 4.90 33.58 5.23
CA LEU A 596 4.36 33.15 3.93
C LEU A 596 3.11 33.94 3.54
N ALA A 597 2.17 34.17 4.47
CA ALA A 597 1.00 35.02 4.22
C ALA A 597 1.39 36.48 3.93
N THR A 598 2.44 36.99 4.59
CA THR A 598 2.99 38.32 4.30
C THR A 598 3.59 38.37 2.89
N TYR A 599 4.37 37.35 2.52
CA TYR A 599 4.96 37.22 1.18
C TYR A 599 3.88 37.13 0.08
N MET A 600 2.77 36.43 0.34
CA MET A 600 1.63 36.35 -0.57
C MET A 600 1.07 37.73 -0.91
N GLU A 601 0.86 38.61 0.06
CA GLU A 601 0.24 39.92 -0.23
C GLU A 601 1.26 41.01 -0.61
N LEU A 602 2.41 41.03 0.08
CA LEU A 602 3.33 42.18 0.07
C LEU A 602 4.71 41.85 -0.50
N GLY A 603 4.97 40.60 -0.88
CA GLY A 603 6.25 40.18 -1.46
C GLY A 603 7.45 40.27 -0.48
N PRO A 604 8.69 40.29 -0.98
CA PRO A 604 9.90 40.28 -0.16
C PRO A 604 10.00 41.52 0.76
N ASP A 605 9.69 42.71 0.24
CA ASP A 605 9.67 43.96 1.01
C ASP A 605 8.73 43.89 2.22
N GLY A 606 7.57 43.24 2.05
CA GLY A 606 6.61 43.04 3.12
C GLY A 606 7.16 42.14 4.24
N VAL A 607 7.82 41.05 3.87
CA VAL A 607 8.44 40.12 4.82
C VAL A 607 9.54 40.83 5.61
N GLU A 608 10.37 41.62 4.93
CA GLU A 608 11.43 42.41 5.58
C GLU A 608 10.85 43.42 6.56
N ARG A 609 9.81 44.18 6.16
CA ARG A 609 9.11 45.12 7.05
C ARG A 609 8.49 44.42 8.26
N PHE A 610 7.90 43.24 8.06
CA PHE A 610 7.31 42.46 9.15
C PHE A 610 8.35 41.93 10.14
N ARG A 611 9.52 41.50 9.64
CA ARG A 611 10.65 41.09 10.48
C ARG A 611 11.17 42.29 11.27
N LYS A 612 11.42 43.43 10.61
CA LYS A 612 11.87 44.68 11.25
C LYS A 612 10.87 45.21 12.27
N SER A 613 9.56 45.17 11.99
CA SER A 613 8.56 45.65 12.94
C SER A 613 8.51 44.87 14.26
N ARG A 614 9.03 43.64 14.28
CA ARG A 614 9.12 42.82 15.50
C ARG A 614 10.37 43.10 16.32
N GLU A 615 11.38 43.74 15.75
CA GLU A 615 12.60 44.12 16.43
C GLU A 615 12.32 45.36 17.29
N ALA A 616 11.96 45.14 18.56
CA ALA A 616 11.77 46.23 19.51
C ALA A 616 13.12 46.72 20.06
N ASP A 617 13.25 48.03 20.29
CA ASP A 617 14.24 48.62 21.20
C ASP A 617 13.89 48.21 22.64
N THR A 618 14.34 47.04 23.10
CA THR A 618 14.25 46.71 24.51
C THR A 618 15.38 47.39 25.28
N TYR A 619 15.04 48.02 26.40
CA TYR A 619 15.94 48.76 27.29
C TYR A 619 16.98 47.86 28.01
N TYR A 620 17.05 46.58 27.69
CA TYR A 620 17.94 45.60 28.32
C TYR A 620 18.80 44.92 27.26
N ASP A 621 20.11 45.03 27.39
CA ASP A 621 21.13 44.30 26.62
C ASP A 621 20.96 42.78 26.81
N ILE A 622 20.06 42.16 26.04
CA ILE A 622 19.98 40.71 25.91
C ILE A 622 20.86 40.33 24.69
N PRO A 623 21.83 39.40 24.82
CA PRO A 623 22.83 39.12 23.77
C PRO A 623 22.29 38.50 22.46
N TRP A 624 20.98 38.29 22.34
CA TRP A 624 20.33 37.56 21.26
C TRP A 624 19.17 38.40 20.71
N GLY A 625 19.15 38.66 19.41
CA GLY A 625 18.26 39.64 18.75
C GLY A 625 16.77 39.55 19.10
N ASN A 626 16.12 40.72 19.23
CA ASN A 626 14.75 40.90 19.77
C ASN A 626 13.60 40.50 18.82
N GLY A 627 13.83 39.75 17.74
CA GLY A 627 12.86 39.49 16.64
C GLY A 627 11.74 38.47 16.93
N TYR A 628 11.52 38.04 18.18
CA TYR A 628 10.52 37.04 18.53
C TYR A 628 9.08 37.49 18.25
N PHE A 629 8.17 36.51 18.10
CA PHE A 629 6.72 36.74 17.93
C PHE A 629 5.98 37.03 19.25
N PHE A 630 6.63 36.81 20.40
CA PHE A 630 6.05 37.00 21.73
C PHE A 630 6.89 37.96 22.58
N GLU A 631 6.29 38.45 23.65
CA GLU A 631 6.92 39.26 24.69
C GLU A 631 6.42 38.84 26.07
N ALA A 632 7.07 39.31 27.14
CA ALA A 632 6.61 39.08 28.49
C ALA A 632 5.27 39.81 28.73
N ASP A 633 4.31 39.13 29.37
CA ASP A 633 3.04 39.75 29.75
C ASP A 633 3.28 40.75 30.91
N PRO A 634 2.93 42.05 30.75
CA PRO A 634 3.09 43.06 31.80
C PRO A 634 2.36 42.74 33.10
N SER A 635 1.35 41.88 33.07
CA SER A 635 0.62 41.40 34.26
C SER A 635 1.34 40.29 35.03
N GLY A 636 2.52 39.85 34.57
CA GLY A 636 3.32 38.79 35.20
C GLY A 636 2.78 37.38 35.00
N ARG A 637 1.80 37.21 34.10
CA ARG A 637 1.09 35.93 33.86
C ARG A 637 1.75 35.00 32.83
N GLY A 638 2.92 35.33 32.31
CA GLY A 638 3.65 34.51 31.34
C GLY A 638 4.08 35.30 30.11
N ALA A 639 3.93 34.72 28.93
CA ALA A 639 4.19 35.38 27.64
C ALA A 639 2.89 35.72 26.92
N ARG A 640 2.92 36.77 26.10
CA ARG A 640 1.83 37.16 25.19
C ARG A 640 2.35 37.40 23.78
N LEU A 641 1.48 37.32 22.78
CA LEU A 641 1.82 37.71 21.41
C LEU A 641 2.15 39.21 21.37
N LYS A 642 3.20 39.59 20.64
CA LYS A 642 3.58 41.00 20.47
C LYS A 642 2.47 41.81 19.80
N SER A 643 2.32 43.05 20.25
CA SER A 643 1.29 43.95 19.74
C SER A 643 1.48 44.25 18.25
N GLU A 644 2.73 44.35 17.81
CA GLU A 644 3.17 44.58 16.44
C GLU A 644 2.74 43.43 15.53
N VAL A 645 2.81 42.19 16.01
CA VAL A 645 2.35 41.00 15.26
C VAL A 645 0.83 41.04 15.08
N ALA A 646 0.08 41.37 16.15
CA ALA A 646 -1.37 41.47 16.08
C ALA A 646 -1.84 42.58 15.14
N VAL A 647 -1.17 43.75 15.18
CA VAL A 647 -1.43 44.88 14.28
C VAL A 647 -1.10 44.52 12.84
N TRP A 648 0.03 43.84 12.59
CA TRP A 648 0.42 43.39 11.26
C TRP A 648 -0.59 42.42 10.67
N PHE A 649 -1.06 41.45 11.48
CA PHE A 649 -2.09 40.50 11.04
C PHE A 649 -3.38 41.22 10.65
N GLN A 650 -3.79 42.25 11.40
CA GLN A 650 -4.96 43.04 11.04
C GLN A 650 -4.73 43.85 9.76
N SER A 651 -3.53 44.41 9.59
CA SER A 651 -3.16 45.15 8.37
C SER A 651 -3.20 44.25 7.13
N LEU A 652 -2.63 43.05 7.19
CA LEU A 652 -2.67 42.07 6.09
C LEU A 652 -4.10 41.67 5.73
N VAL A 653 -4.95 41.40 6.72
CA VAL A 653 -6.36 41.08 6.48
C VAL A 653 -7.09 42.23 5.77
N ASN A 654 -6.77 43.48 6.10
CA ASN A 654 -7.38 44.65 5.48
C ASN A 654 -6.89 44.91 4.04
N VAL A 655 -5.64 44.54 3.72
CA VAL A 655 -5.04 44.74 2.40
C VAL A 655 -5.39 43.60 1.43
N SER A 656 -5.63 42.39 1.96
CA SER A 656 -5.90 41.19 1.17
C SER A 656 -7.07 41.34 0.21
N LYS A 657 -6.83 41.09 -1.07
CA LYS A 657 -7.88 41.07 -2.11
C LYS A 657 -8.55 39.70 -2.24
N ASP A 658 -7.86 38.65 -1.81
CA ASP A 658 -8.33 37.26 -1.90
C ASP A 658 -8.86 36.74 -0.56
N SER A 659 -9.66 35.68 -0.61
CA SER A 659 -10.24 35.04 0.59
C SER A 659 -9.27 34.16 1.37
N ILE A 660 -8.07 33.90 0.85
CA ILE A 660 -7.16 32.90 1.42
C ILE A 660 -6.29 33.44 2.54
N THR A 661 -5.69 34.63 2.36
CA THR A 661 -4.78 35.23 3.33
C THR A 661 -5.44 35.43 4.70
N PRO A 662 -6.69 35.91 4.82
CA PRO A 662 -7.35 36.02 6.12
C PRO A 662 -7.52 34.67 6.84
N LEU A 663 -7.74 33.59 6.10
CA LEU A 663 -7.86 32.23 6.65
C LEU A 663 -6.49 31.70 7.11
N LEU A 664 -5.43 31.93 6.34
CA LEU A 664 -4.06 31.57 6.76
C LEU A 664 -3.65 32.32 8.03
N ILE A 665 -3.98 33.61 8.13
CA ILE A 665 -3.76 34.41 9.33
C ILE A 665 -4.60 33.90 10.51
N ALA A 666 -5.85 33.50 10.29
CA ALA A 666 -6.69 32.92 11.35
C ALA A 666 -6.09 31.61 11.90
N VAL A 667 -5.60 30.72 11.03
CA VAL A 667 -4.91 29.49 11.43
C VAL A 667 -3.59 29.81 12.14
N SER A 668 -2.79 30.75 11.62
CA SER A 668 -1.55 31.21 12.26
C SER A 668 -1.81 31.75 13.68
N LYS A 669 -2.87 32.56 13.88
CA LYS A 669 -3.28 33.04 15.21
C LYS A 669 -3.59 31.91 16.19
N GLN A 670 -4.26 30.82 15.76
CA GLN A 670 -4.53 29.66 16.61
C GLN A 670 -3.23 28.92 16.98
N MET A 671 -2.29 28.80 16.04
CA MET A 671 -0.99 28.16 16.24
C MET A 671 -0.06 28.98 17.14
N LEU A 672 -0.17 30.32 17.11
CA LEU A 672 0.60 31.27 17.91
C LEU A 672 -0.02 31.57 19.29
N SER A 673 -0.77 30.62 19.86
CA SER A 673 -1.23 30.75 21.25
C SER A 673 -0.05 30.60 22.23
N PRO A 674 0.17 31.53 23.18
CA PRO A 674 1.28 31.42 24.12
C PRO A 674 1.22 30.16 24.99
N GLU A 675 0.03 29.68 25.31
CA GLU A 675 -0.18 28.45 26.09
C GLU A 675 -0.12 27.21 25.18
N PRO A 676 0.85 26.29 25.35
CA PRO A 676 1.02 25.14 24.47
C PRO A 676 -0.22 24.24 24.34
N LYS A 677 -0.99 24.08 25.43
CA LYS A 677 -2.20 23.24 25.46
C LYS A 677 -3.37 23.82 24.67
N GLN A 678 -3.35 25.12 24.38
CA GLN A 678 -4.39 25.79 23.60
C GLN A 678 -4.09 25.77 22.10
N ARG A 679 -2.88 25.36 21.70
CA ARG A 679 -2.52 25.23 20.29
C ARG A 679 -3.22 24.00 19.69
N PRO A 680 -3.70 24.08 18.44
CA PRO A 680 -4.24 22.92 17.73
C PRO A 680 -3.15 21.88 17.46
N THR A 681 -3.57 20.62 17.22
CA THR A 681 -2.66 19.60 16.68
C THR A 681 -2.33 19.90 15.22
N MET A 682 -1.23 19.34 14.69
CA MET A 682 -0.89 19.54 13.27
C MET A 682 -1.97 18.96 12.34
N GLU A 683 -2.64 17.88 12.73
CA GLU A 683 -3.80 17.32 12.04
C GLU A 683 -4.96 18.32 11.94
N GLN A 684 -5.32 18.98 13.06
CA GLN A 684 -6.36 20.00 13.09
C GLN A 684 -5.98 21.21 12.24
N SER A 685 -4.73 21.67 12.34
CA SER A 685 -4.21 22.77 11.52
C SER A 685 -4.19 22.43 10.02
N LEU A 686 -3.77 21.21 9.65
CA LEU A 686 -3.78 20.72 8.28
C LEU A 686 -5.20 20.69 7.70
N SER A 687 -6.18 20.25 8.49
CA SER A 687 -7.59 20.28 8.11
C SER A 687 -8.06 21.71 7.79
N HIS A 688 -7.72 22.69 8.63
CA HIS A 688 -8.04 24.10 8.38
C HIS A 688 -7.31 24.66 7.14
N LEU A 689 -6.05 24.29 6.91
CA LEU A 689 -5.27 24.72 5.75
C LEU A 689 -5.83 24.14 4.44
N ARG A 690 -6.21 22.86 4.44
CA ARG A 690 -6.89 22.20 3.31
C ARG A 690 -8.24 22.84 3.02
N PHE A 691 -9.01 23.17 4.05
CA PHE A 691 -10.26 23.90 3.92
C PHE A 691 -10.03 25.29 3.31
N ALA A 692 -9.04 26.05 3.79
CA ALA A 692 -8.71 27.37 3.23
C ALA A 692 -8.30 27.31 1.75
N HIS A 693 -7.51 26.30 1.37
CA HIS A 693 -7.11 26.07 -0.02
C HIS A 693 -8.31 25.67 -0.89
N ALA A 694 -9.13 24.72 -0.45
CA ALA A 694 -10.34 24.31 -1.15
C ALA A 694 -11.33 25.46 -1.35
N LYS A 695 -11.48 26.33 -0.34
CA LYS A 695 -12.33 27.52 -0.40
C LYS A 695 -11.83 28.55 -1.42
N HIS A 696 -10.51 28.72 -1.54
CA HIS A 696 -9.94 29.57 -2.58
C HIS A 696 -10.13 28.98 -3.98
N LEU A 697 -9.89 27.67 -4.17
CA LEU A 697 -10.17 26.97 -5.42
C LEU A 697 -11.64 27.06 -5.82
N PHE A 698 -12.54 26.88 -4.85
CA PHE A 698 -13.98 27.03 -5.05
C PHE A 698 -14.33 28.43 -5.57
N ARG A 699 -13.78 29.49 -4.96
CA ARG A 699 -13.98 30.87 -5.42
C ARG A 699 -13.42 31.11 -6.83
N LEU A 700 -12.27 30.53 -7.17
CA LEU A 700 -11.71 30.61 -8.52
C LEU A 700 -12.60 29.90 -9.54
N ALA A 701 -13.17 28.74 -9.17
CA ALA A 701 -14.10 28.00 -10.00
C ALA A 701 -15.39 28.78 -10.26
N THR A 702 -16.00 29.38 -9.22
CA THR A 702 -17.22 30.18 -9.37
C THR A 702 -16.97 31.44 -10.21
N LEU A 703 -15.90 32.20 -9.91
CA LEU A 703 -15.53 33.39 -10.69
C LEU A 703 -15.24 33.06 -12.16
N GLY A 704 -14.60 31.91 -12.43
CA GLY A 704 -14.34 31.47 -13.81
C GLY A 704 -15.63 31.19 -14.58
N ILE A 705 -16.62 30.54 -13.96
CA ILE A 705 -17.92 30.26 -14.59
C ILE A 705 -18.71 31.56 -14.80
N GLU A 706 -18.70 32.47 -13.82
CA GLU A 706 -19.32 33.81 -13.92
C GLU A 706 -18.68 34.65 -15.04
N GLU A 707 -17.35 34.61 -15.19
CA GLU A 707 -16.66 35.32 -16.27
C GLU A 707 -17.12 34.81 -17.64
N VAL A 708 -17.24 33.50 -17.81
CA VAL A 708 -17.78 32.88 -19.03
C VAL A 708 -19.21 33.33 -19.28
N LEU A 709 -20.08 33.30 -18.27
CA LEU A 709 -21.47 33.78 -18.36
C LEU A 709 -21.54 35.27 -18.76
N SER A 710 -20.64 36.11 -18.24
CA SER A 710 -20.58 37.54 -18.58
C SER A 710 -20.17 37.80 -20.04
N LYS A 711 -19.31 36.94 -20.60
CA LYS A 711 -18.88 37.02 -22.01
C LYS A 711 -19.95 36.52 -22.98
N ILE A 712 -20.76 35.53 -22.56
CA ILE A 712 -21.87 34.98 -23.35
C ILE A 712 -22.97 36.04 -23.61
N GLY A 713 -23.16 37.01 -22.70
CA GLY A 713 -24.16 38.08 -22.85
C GLY A 713 -23.80 39.22 -23.82
N GLN A 714 -22.67 39.16 -24.51
CA GLN A 714 -22.25 40.20 -25.46
C GLN A 714 -22.79 39.94 -26.88
N PRO A 715 -23.22 40.98 -27.63
CA PRO A 715 -23.84 40.84 -28.96
C PRO A 715 -22.92 40.29 -30.08
N ARG A 716 -21.70 39.85 -29.73
CA ARG A 716 -20.72 39.24 -30.64
C ARG A 716 -20.75 37.71 -30.68
N PHE A 717 -21.52 37.06 -29.81
CA PHE A 717 -21.58 35.60 -29.71
C PHE A 717 -23.05 35.16 -29.69
N GLU A 718 -23.53 34.46 -30.72
CA GLU A 718 -24.80 33.73 -30.61
C GLU A 718 -24.51 32.39 -29.91
N LEU A 719 -24.85 32.29 -28.63
CA LEU A 719 -25.12 31.01 -28.00
C LEU A 719 -26.61 30.82 -27.84
N SER A 720 -27.04 29.57 -28.04
CA SER A 720 -28.38 29.13 -27.72
C SER A 720 -28.71 29.48 -26.25
N ALA A 721 -29.86 30.09 -26.01
CA ALA A 721 -30.39 30.34 -24.66
C ALA A 721 -30.40 29.08 -23.77
N THR A 722 -30.32 27.88 -24.36
CA THR A 722 -30.17 26.61 -23.64
C THR A 722 -28.83 26.49 -22.92
N THR A 723 -27.70 26.86 -23.55
CA THR A 723 -26.37 26.71 -22.95
C THR A 723 -26.15 27.69 -21.81
N GLU A 724 -26.66 28.92 -21.93
CA GLU A 724 -26.63 29.89 -20.83
C GLU A 724 -27.47 29.40 -19.63
N ARG A 725 -28.64 28.81 -19.88
CA ARG A 725 -29.48 28.22 -18.84
C ARG A 725 -28.77 27.06 -18.13
N GLU A 726 -28.15 26.16 -18.89
CA GLU A 726 -27.43 25.00 -18.39
C GLU A 726 -26.22 25.40 -17.53
N LEU A 727 -25.40 26.37 -17.98
CA LEU A 727 -24.27 26.85 -17.17
C LEU A 727 -24.72 27.53 -15.85
N LYS A 728 -25.85 28.26 -15.88
CA LYS A 728 -26.44 28.85 -14.66
C LYS A 728 -26.96 27.78 -13.70
N GLU A 729 -27.48 26.66 -14.21
CA GLU A 729 -27.87 25.52 -13.38
C GLU A 729 -26.65 24.85 -12.73
N GLU A 730 -25.56 24.66 -13.48
CA GLU A 730 -24.32 24.10 -12.95
C GLU A 730 -23.66 25.03 -11.91
N LEU A 731 -23.66 26.35 -12.13
CA LEU A 731 -23.18 27.31 -11.13
C LEU A 731 -23.97 27.21 -9.82
N LYS A 732 -25.30 27.10 -9.89
CA LYS A 732 -26.15 26.91 -8.70
C LYS A 732 -25.86 25.62 -7.95
N LYS A 733 -25.60 24.52 -8.66
CA LYS A 733 -25.20 23.23 -8.04
C LYS A 733 -23.88 23.37 -7.31
N LEU A 734 -22.91 24.05 -7.93
CA LEU A 734 -21.62 24.32 -7.33
C LEU A 734 -21.76 25.23 -6.09
N GLU A 735 -22.55 26.30 -6.14
CA GLU A 735 -22.84 27.17 -5.00
C GLU A 735 -23.53 26.44 -3.84
N ALA A 736 -24.49 25.56 -4.14
CA ALA A 736 -25.14 24.72 -3.15
C ALA A 736 -24.16 23.74 -2.50
N PHE A 737 -23.27 23.12 -3.29
CA PHE A 737 -22.18 22.29 -2.78
C PHE A 737 -21.26 23.07 -1.83
N GLY A 738 -20.86 24.28 -2.23
CA GLY A 738 -20.06 25.18 -1.39
C GLY A 738 -20.78 25.59 -0.10
N GLY A 739 -22.10 25.79 -0.16
CA GLY A 739 -22.92 26.13 1.00
C GLY A 739 -22.96 25.03 2.05
N VAL A 740 -23.08 23.77 1.63
CA VAL A 740 -23.09 22.60 2.53
C VAL A 740 -21.76 22.42 3.26
N LEU A 741 -20.64 22.67 2.57
CA LEU A 741 -19.30 22.55 3.14
C LEU A 741 -18.82 23.82 3.86
N GLY A 742 -19.59 24.91 3.85
CA GLY A 742 -19.19 26.21 4.40
C GLY A 742 -18.11 26.93 3.58
N LEU A 743 -17.88 26.52 2.32
CA LEU A 743 -16.95 27.18 1.40
C LEU A 743 -17.50 28.53 0.90
N SER A 744 -18.82 28.68 0.86
CA SER A 744 -19.49 29.90 0.37
C SER A 744 -19.49 31.06 1.38
N ASP A 745 -19.37 30.79 2.69
CA ASP A 745 -19.32 31.86 3.70
C ASP A 745 -17.89 32.43 3.76
N PRO A 746 -17.66 33.73 3.52
CA PRO A 746 -16.31 34.32 3.51
C PRO A 746 -15.58 34.24 4.86
N LEU A 747 -16.27 34.19 6.00
CA LEU A 747 -15.70 34.31 7.34
C LEU A 747 -15.73 33.01 8.17
N GLN A 748 -16.40 31.96 7.71
CA GLN A 748 -16.46 30.68 8.43
C GLN A 748 -15.15 29.88 8.31
N LEU A 749 -14.63 29.41 9.46
CA LEU A 749 -13.66 28.32 9.57
C LEU A 749 -14.42 27.04 10.02
N SER A 750 -14.81 26.20 9.07
CA SER A 750 -15.42 24.90 9.36
C SER A 750 -14.65 23.81 8.64
N ALA A 751 -13.83 23.06 9.36
CA ALA A 751 -12.96 22.04 8.77
C ALA A 751 -13.31 20.60 9.20
N SER A 752 -14.48 20.38 9.79
CA SER A 752 -14.91 19.04 10.24
C SER A 752 -14.90 18.02 9.10
N TYR A 753 -15.31 18.41 7.90
CA TYR A 753 -15.27 17.56 6.70
C TYR A 753 -13.86 17.35 6.14
N PHE A 754 -12.96 18.32 6.35
CA PHE A 754 -11.59 18.29 5.81
C PHE A 754 -10.58 17.58 6.72
N ALA A 755 -11.04 17.07 7.88
CA ALA A 755 -10.24 16.20 8.75
C ALA A 755 -9.96 14.84 8.08
N GLN A 756 -10.85 14.37 7.19
CA GLN A 756 -10.67 13.15 6.42
C GLN A 756 -9.76 13.42 5.21
N THR A 757 -8.53 12.90 5.24
CA THR A 757 -7.51 13.16 4.23
C THR A 757 -7.93 12.77 2.80
N GLU A 758 -8.59 11.62 2.62
CA GLU A 758 -9.03 11.16 1.30
C GLU A 758 -10.12 12.06 0.70
N TYR A 759 -11.10 12.47 1.51
CA TYR A 759 -12.18 13.36 1.09
C TYR A 759 -11.65 14.76 0.74
N ALA A 760 -10.81 15.33 1.60
CA ALA A 760 -10.18 16.63 1.34
C ALA A 760 -9.37 16.63 0.03
N SER A 761 -8.60 15.57 -0.21
CA SER A 761 -7.78 15.41 -1.41
C SER A 761 -8.65 15.27 -2.67
N PHE A 762 -9.75 14.53 -2.59
CA PHE A 762 -10.72 14.40 -3.68
C PHE A 762 -11.34 15.75 -4.05
N VAL A 763 -11.86 16.50 -3.07
CA VAL A 763 -12.51 17.80 -3.29
C VAL A 763 -11.52 18.82 -3.88
N ILE A 764 -10.31 18.93 -3.32
CA ILE A 764 -9.27 19.83 -3.82
C ILE A 764 -8.90 19.49 -5.27
N LYS A 765 -8.71 18.20 -5.58
CA LYS A 765 -8.39 17.74 -6.94
C LYS A 765 -9.48 18.15 -7.92
N LYS A 766 -10.74 17.88 -7.60
CA LYS A 766 -11.89 18.17 -8.47
C LYS A 766 -12.12 19.66 -8.67
N LEU A 767 -12.00 20.47 -7.62
CA LEU A 767 -12.11 21.93 -7.74
C LEU A 767 -10.99 22.54 -8.61
N LYS A 768 -9.80 21.93 -8.68
CA LYS A 768 -8.70 22.38 -9.54
C LYS A 768 -8.94 22.09 -11.03
N GLU A 769 -9.73 21.06 -11.36
CA GLU A 769 -10.07 20.69 -12.74
C GLU A 769 -10.95 21.75 -13.42
N ILE A 770 -11.81 22.45 -12.66
CA ILE A 770 -12.78 23.42 -13.21
C ILE A 770 -12.10 24.67 -13.82
N PRO A 771 -11.26 25.45 -13.09
CA PRO A 771 -10.59 26.61 -13.68
C PRO A 771 -9.70 26.27 -14.88
N SER A 772 -9.03 25.11 -14.83
CA SER A 772 -8.15 24.64 -15.92
C SER A 772 -8.95 24.39 -17.20
N SER A 773 -10.09 23.71 -17.07
CA SER A 773 -11.04 23.45 -18.18
C SER A 773 -11.59 24.75 -18.77
N ILE A 774 -11.86 25.76 -17.93
CA ILE A 774 -12.34 27.08 -18.35
C ILE A 774 -11.25 27.86 -19.10
N GLN A 775 -9.99 27.80 -18.64
CA GLN A 775 -8.88 28.50 -19.27
C GLN A 775 -8.58 27.95 -20.68
N GLU A 776 -8.55 26.63 -20.84
CA GLU A 776 -8.40 25.98 -22.16
C GLU A 776 -9.55 26.36 -23.11
N SER A 777 -10.77 26.37 -22.57
CA SER A 777 -11.98 26.70 -23.31
C SER A 777 -12.04 28.16 -23.76
N THR A 778 -11.61 29.10 -22.91
CA THR A 778 -11.64 30.54 -23.21
C THR A 778 -10.49 31.00 -24.10
N ALA A 779 -9.33 30.32 -24.07
CA ALA A 779 -8.23 30.58 -25.00
C ALA A 779 -8.62 30.30 -26.47
N SER A 780 -9.59 29.43 -26.71
CA SER A 780 -10.12 29.15 -28.06
C SER A 780 -11.00 30.29 -28.64
N LEU A 781 -11.43 31.24 -27.78
CA LEU A 781 -12.37 32.31 -28.10
C LEU A 781 -11.70 33.67 -28.39
N SER A 782 -10.39 33.80 -28.19
CA SER A 782 -9.65 35.06 -28.35
C SER A 782 -8.99 35.27 -29.73
N GLY A 783 -9.22 34.38 -30.70
CA GLY A 783 -8.71 34.50 -32.08
C GLY A 783 -9.51 35.48 -32.97
N PRO A 784 -8.93 36.01 -34.07
CA PRO A 784 -9.60 36.94 -34.98
C PRO A 784 -10.83 36.32 -35.66
N VAL A 785 -11.90 37.12 -35.78
CA VAL A 785 -13.31 36.70 -36.02
C VAL A 785 -13.71 36.68 -37.52
N ASP A 786 -12.83 37.06 -38.43
CA ASP A 786 -13.20 37.28 -39.83
C ASP A 786 -13.11 36.01 -40.69
N MET A 787 -14.10 35.13 -40.56
CA MET A 787 -14.30 34.03 -41.51
C MET A 787 -15.72 34.12 -42.10
N TRP A 788 -15.78 34.52 -43.37
CA TRP A 788 -17.01 34.67 -44.14
C TRP A 788 -17.26 33.42 -45.00
N SER A 789 -18.51 33.00 -45.15
CA SER A 789 -18.89 31.91 -46.08
C SER A 789 -20.17 32.25 -46.84
N MET A 790 -20.28 31.79 -48.08
CA MET A 790 -21.50 31.97 -48.87
C MET A 790 -22.56 30.95 -48.46
N ASP A 791 -23.80 31.41 -48.28
CA ASP A 791 -24.95 30.54 -48.10
C ASP A 791 -25.48 29.98 -49.44
N ALA A 792 -26.50 29.12 -49.37
CA ALA A 792 -27.07 28.45 -50.55
C ALA A 792 -27.73 29.41 -51.56
N SER A 793 -27.97 30.67 -51.18
CA SER A 793 -28.45 31.75 -52.05
C SER A 793 -27.32 32.61 -52.65
N GLY A 794 -26.08 32.42 -52.23
CA GLY A 794 -24.93 33.17 -52.71
C GLY A 794 -24.65 34.47 -51.94
N GLU A 795 -25.26 34.71 -50.78
CA GLU A 795 -24.94 35.86 -49.93
C GLU A 795 -23.80 35.55 -48.96
N MET A 796 -22.95 36.55 -48.70
CA MET A 796 -21.83 36.45 -47.76
C MET A 796 -22.34 36.54 -46.32
N VAL A 797 -22.27 35.43 -45.58
CA VAL A 797 -22.70 35.36 -44.18
C VAL A 797 -21.50 35.15 -43.26
N LYS A 798 -21.49 35.85 -42.13
CA LYS A 798 -20.43 35.78 -41.12
C LYS A 798 -20.57 34.48 -40.32
N LYS A 799 -19.54 33.63 -40.27
CA LYS A 799 -19.61 32.32 -39.61
C LYS A 799 -19.43 32.47 -38.10
N ILE A 800 -20.47 32.14 -37.32
CA ILE A 800 -20.44 32.15 -35.85
C ILE A 800 -19.85 30.81 -35.35
N ARG A 801 -18.86 30.85 -34.44
CA ARG A 801 -18.26 29.64 -33.85
C ARG A 801 -19.15 29.08 -32.73
N PRO A 802 -19.60 27.82 -32.78
CA PRO A 802 -20.33 27.19 -31.68
C PRO A 802 -19.37 26.75 -30.55
N LEU A 803 -19.64 27.19 -29.31
CA LEU A 803 -19.04 26.67 -28.07
C LEU A 803 -19.69 25.30 -27.76
N LYS A 804 -19.07 24.19 -28.17
CA LYS A 804 -19.60 22.83 -27.91
C LYS A 804 -18.79 22.00 -26.91
N PHE A 805 -17.66 22.50 -26.41
CA PHE A 805 -16.66 21.68 -25.70
C PHE A 805 -16.54 21.95 -24.18
N VAL A 806 -17.23 22.97 -23.65
CA VAL A 806 -16.99 23.49 -22.27
C VAL A 806 -17.92 22.87 -21.22
N ASP A 807 -19.06 22.34 -21.63
CA ASP A 807 -20.16 21.97 -20.74
C ASP A 807 -19.97 20.58 -20.09
N GLU A 808 -19.52 19.57 -20.83
CA GLU A 808 -19.57 18.18 -20.33
C GLU A 808 -18.53 17.88 -19.24
N SER A 809 -17.30 18.39 -19.38
CA SER A 809 -16.23 18.19 -18.38
C SER A 809 -16.54 18.91 -17.06
N ILE A 810 -17.01 20.16 -17.12
CA ILE A 810 -17.38 20.95 -15.95
C ILE A 810 -18.60 20.33 -15.26
N ARG A 811 -19.62 19.94 -16.02
CA ARG A 811 -20.84 19.26 -15.52
C ARG A 811 -20.52 17.93 -14.86
N LYS A 812 -19.62 17.13 -15.44
CA LYS A 812 -19.15 15.87 -14.84
C LYS A 812 -18.45 16.14 -13.51
N THR A 813 -17.56 17.12 -13.47
CA THR A 813 -16.81 17.48 -12.26
C THR A 813 -17.72 17.98 -11.14
N ILE A 814 -18.68 18.87 -11.46
CA ILE A 814 -19.66 19.40 -10.48
C ILE A 814 -20.57 18.27 -9.99
N ARG A 815 -21.01 17.36 -10.86
CA ARG A 815 -21.80 16.19 -10.47
C ARG A 815 -21.05 15.31 -9.48
N GLU A 816 -19.80 14.95 -9.78
CA GLU A 816 -18.95 14.15 -8.90
C GLU A 816 -18.72 14.83 -7.54
N LEU A 817 -18.55 16.16 -7.52
CA LEU A 817 -18.48 16.94 -6.28
C LEU A 817 -19.78 16.87 -5.47
N CYS A 818 -20.93 17.13 -6.10
CA CYS A 818 -22.23 17.05 -5.43
C CYS A 818 -22.52 15.65 -4.90
N GLU A 819 -22.21 14.59 -5.66
CA GLU A 819 -22.41 13.19 -5.26
C GLU A 819 -21.51 12.76 -4.09
N SER A 820 -20.37 13.42 -3.92
CA SER A 820 -19.44 13.15 -2.81
C SER A 820 -19.92 13.64 -1.45
N LEU A 821 -20.93 14.52 -1.39
CA LEU A 821 -21.38 15.11 -0.13
C LEU A 821 -22.01 14.07 0.82
N PRO A 822 -21.66 14.09 2.12
CA PRO A 822 -22.22 13.17 3.12
C PRO A 822 -23.72 13.40 3.39
N ASN A 823 -24.21 14.63 3.25
CA ASN A 823 -25.58 15.05 3.60
C ASN A 823 -26.31 15.62 2.36
N GLN A 824 -26.88 14.71 1.57
CA GLN A 824 -27.62 15.04 0.34
C GLN A 824 -28.94 15.78 0.61
N ASP A 825 -29.56 15.57 1.78
CA ASP A 825 -30.82 16.23 2.15
C ASP A 825 -30.64 17.74 2.32
N THR A 826 -29.52 18.17 2.90
CA THR A 826 -29.19 19.60 3.03
C THR A 826 -28.91 20.23 1.67
N LEU A 827 -28.27 19.50 0.75
CA LEU A 827 -28.05 19.94 -0.64
C LEU A 827 -29.39 20.11 -1.37
N ASN A 828 -30.28 19.12 -1.25
CA ASN A 828 -31.61 19.15 -1.86
C ASN A 828 -32.49 20.25 -1.26
N ASP A 829 -32.42 20.52 0.04
CA ASP A 829 -33.09 21.65 0.68
C ASP A 829 -32.58 23.01 0.18
N PHE A 830 -31.26 23.13 -0.08
CA PHE A 830 -30.67 24.32 -0.71
C PHE A 830 -31.15 24.49 -2.15
N LEU A 831 -31.20 23.41 -2.93
CA LEU A 831 -31.71 23.41 -4.31
C LEU A 831 -33.22 23.69 -4.36
N ALA A 832 -34.00 23.21 -3.38
CA ALA A 832 -35.45 23.38 -3.29
C ALA A 832 -35.89 24.78 -2.81
N LYS A 833 -35.01 25.55 -2.16
CA LYS A 833 -35.27 26.95 -1.77
C LYS A 833 -35.20 27.94 -2.94
N SER A 834 -34.88 27.47 -4.15
CA SER A 834 -34.97 28.25 -5.39
C SER A 834 -36.33 27.99 -6.10
N PRO A 835 -36.95 29.01 -6.73
CA PRO A 835 -38.31 28.86 -7.28
C PRO A 835 -38.39 27.79 -8.39
N PRO A 836 -39.40 26.90 -8.38
CA PRO A 836 -39.44 25.73 -9.25
C PRO A 836 -40.14 25.99 -10.59
N SER A 837 -39.60 25.45 -11.68
CA SER A 837 -40.36 25.22 -12.92
C SER A 837 -40.83 23.76 -12.98
N THR A 838 -42.06 23.57 -12.49
CA THR A 838 -43.16 22.66 -12.93
C THR A 838 -42.98 21.13 -13.11
N SER A 839 -43.91 20.44 -12.42
CA SER A 839 -44.58 19.14 -12.65
C SER A 839 -43.89 17.87 -12.11
N ALA A 840 -44.54 16.92 -11.41
CA ALA A 840 -45.89 16.80 -10.84
C ALA A 840 -45.95 15.60 -9.82
N THR A 841 -46.78 15.73 -8.77
CA THR A 841 -47.64 14.71 -8.06
C THR A 841 -47.04 13.40 -7.51
N ALA A 842 -47.38 12.83 -6.33
CA ALA A 842 -48.25 13.17 -5.20
C ALA A 842 -48.03 12.20 -3.99
N SER A 843 -48.47 12.63 -2.79
CA SER A 843 -49.11 11.87 -1.68
C SER A 843 -48.38 11.72 -0.31
N MET A 844 -49.12 12.21 0.70
CA MET A 844 -49.02 12.24 2.19
C MET A 844 -49.02 10.83 2.85
N ALA A 845 -48.76 10.53 4.15
CA ALA A 845 -48.15 11.07 5.40
C ALA A 845 -48.19 9.90 6.48
N PRO A 846 -47.59 9.99 7.70
CA PRO A 846 -47.03 8.86 8.50
C PRO A 846 -47.89 8.42 9.73
N PRO A 847 -47.57 7.35 10.52
CA PRO A 847 -46.53 7.40 11.58
C PRO A 847 -45.80 6.06 11.90
N GLY A 848 -44.55 6.12 12.37
CA GLY A 848 -43.83 4.93 12.86
C GLY A 848 -42.43 5.22 13.36
N ARG A 849 -42.31 5.69 14.60
CA ARG A 849 -41.10 6.24 15.26
C ARG A 849 -39.97 5.23 15.54
N LEU A 850 -39.98 4.05 14.93
CA LEU A 850 -38.94 3.01 15.02
C LEU A 850 -38.29 2.70 13.66
N GLN A 851 -38.84 3.18 12.54
CA GLN A 851 -38.23 3.08 11.21
C GLN A 851 -37.25 4.22 10.86
N ARG A 852 -37.26 5.32 11.64
CA ARG A 852 -36.34 6.45 11.42
C ARG A 852 -34.89 6.16 11.80
N LEU A 853 -34.63 5.19 12.66
CA LEU A 853 -33.26 4.80 13.00
C LEU A 853 -32.65 3.80 11.98
N ASN A 854 -33.48 3.12 11.20
CA ASN A 854 -33.03 2.20 10.13
C ASN A 854 -32.77 2.91 8.79
N LYS A 855 -33.30 4.14 8.62
CA LYS A 855 -33.17 4.92 7.38
C LYS A 855 -31.89 5.76 7.29
N GLU A 856 -31.20 5.97 8.41
CA GLU A 856 -29.89 6.64 8.45
C GLU A 856 -28.71 5.66 8.20
N LEU A 857 -28.98 4.37 7.95
CA LEU A 857 -27.98 3.32 7.71
C LEU A 857 -28.26 2.42 6.47
N CYS A 858 -29.24 2.74 5.61
CA CYS A 858 -29.65 1.99 4.38
C CYS A 858 -30.19 2.89 3.23
N ARG A 859 -30.04 2.48 1.96
CA ARG A 859 -30.75 2.99 0.75
C ARG A 859 -32.23 2.53 0.70
N GLN A 860 -33.03 3.18 -0.15
CA GLN A 860 -34.52 3.09 -0.24
C GLN A 860 -35.10 1.70 -0.56
N ASP A 861 -34.27 0.71 -0.86
CA ASP A 861 -34.59 -0.70 -1.13
C ASP A 861 -34.22 -1.65 0.03
N GLY A 862 -33.77 -1.12 1.17
CA GLY A 862 -33.40 -1.90 2.36
C GLY A 862 -31.92 -2.28 2.46
N THR A 863 -31.05 -1.67 1.66
CA THR A 863 -29.64 -2.09 1.53
C THR A 863 -28.61 -1.12 2.14
N PRO A 864 -27.62 -1.61 2.92
CA PRO A 864 -26.53 -0.84 3.58
C PRO A 864 -25.45 -0.32 2.62
N ARG A 865 -24.81 0.82 2.95
CA ARG A 865 -23.51 1.20 2.35
C ARG A 865 -22.38 0.41 3.03
N GLY A 866 -21.73 -0.50 2.31
CA GLY A 866 -20.50 -1.19 2.73
C GLY A 866 -20.48 -2.68 2.37
N ARG A 867 -19.36 -3.18 1.81
CA ARG A 867 -19.15 -4.58 1.35
C ARG A 867 -19.45 -5.70 2.37
N LEU A 868 -19.76 -5.39 3.63
CA LEU A 868 -19.77 -6.32 4.77
C LEU A 868 -21.12 -6.39 5.53
N LYS A 869 -22.20 -5.74 5.04
CA LYS A 869 -23.56 -6.03 5.57
C LYS A 869 -24.29 -6.99 4.61
N LEU A 870 -24.77 -8.09 5.19
CA LEU A 870 -25.44 -9.21 4.56
C LEU A 870 -26.98 -9.02 4.57
N ARG A 871 -27.72 -9.79 3.77
CA ARG A 871 -29.19 -9.75 3.73
C ARG A 871 -29.78 -11.01 4.36
N TRP A 872 -30.87 -10.86 5.13
CA TRP A 872 -31.58 -12.02 5.70
C TRP A 872 -32.12 -12.98 4.63
N ASP A 873 -32.46 -12.46 3.44
CA ASP A 873 -32.97 -13.27 2.34
C ASP A 873 -32.01 -14.37 1.89
N ASP A 874 -30.71 -14.18 2.13
CA ASP A 874 -29.67 -15.14 1.74
C ASP A 874 -29.48 -16.26 2.77
N TYR A 875 -29.95 -16.09 4.01
CA TYR A 875 -29.64 -16.99 5.13
C TYR A 875 -30.88 -17.50 5.85
N GLU A 876 -30.89 -18.80 6.15
CA GLU A 876 -31.93 -19.47 6.93
C GLU A 876 -31.35 -19.99 8.24
N LEU A 877 -31.75 -19.38 9.36
CA LEU A 877 -31.38 -19.83 10.70
C LEU A 877 -31.95 -21.23 10.97
N GLN A 878 -31.08 -22.10 11.45
CA GLN A 878 -31.44 -23.45 11.88
C GLN A 878 -31.88 -23.43 13.35
N LYS A 879 -32.77 -24.35 13.72
CA LYS A 879 -33.22 -24.50 15.12
C LYS A 879 -32.09 -24.95 16.06
N GLU A 880 -31.02 -25.51 15.52
CA GLU A 880 -29.86 -25.97 16.29
C GLU A 880 -28.97 -24.78 16.71
N SER A 881 -28.60 -24.73 18.00
CA SER A 881 -27.65 -23.77 18.56
C SER A 881 -26.43 -24.48 19.14
N ILE A 882 -25.27 -23.82 19.08
CA ILE A 882 -23.96 -24.36 19.53
C ILE A 882 -23.51 -23.68 20.83
N GLY A 883 -24.32 -22.75 21.33
CA GLY A 883 -24.14 -22.10 22.62
C GLY A 883 -25.27 -21.11 22.85
N ARG A 884 -25.13 -20.27 23.88
CA ARG A 884 -26.14 -19.24 24.21
C ARG A 884 -26.29 -18.16 23.13
N TYR A 885 -25.19 -17.81 22.48
CA TYR A 885 -25.11 -16.71 21.50
C TYR A 885 -24.85 -17.18 20.07
N HIS A 886 -24.79 -18.50 19.84
CA HIS A 886 -24.30 -19.07 18.58
C HIS A 886 -25.36 -19.98 17.95
N ASN A 887 -25.83 -19.60 16.76
CA ASN A 887 -26.76 -20.37 15.95
C ASN A 887 -26.10 -20.89 14.68
N LEU A 888 -26.67 -21.93 14.09
CA LEU A 888 -26.31 -22.36 12.75
C LEU A 888 -27.23 -21.70 11.71
N ALA A 889 -26.67 -21.39 10.55
CA ALA A 889 -27.46 -20.93 9.39
C ALA A 889 -27.06 -21.68 8.13
N LYS A 890 -28.00 -21.80 7.19
CA LYS A 890 -27.77 -22.29 5.83
C LYS A 890 -27.98 -21.15 4.84
N ARG A 891 -27.24 -21.15 3.74
CA ARG A 891 -27.51 -20.21 2.65
C ARG A 891 -28.67 -20.74 1.79
N ARG A 892 -29.68 -19.91 1.53
CA ARG A 892 -30.82 -20.28 0.68
C ARG A 892 -30.34 -20.49 -0.77
N GLY A 893 -30.84 -21.55 -1.42
CA GLY A 893 -30.57 -21.84 -2.84
C GLY A 893 -29.17 -22.38 -3.17
N SER A 894 -28.29 -22.58 -2.17
CA SER A 894 -26.94 -23.14 -2.37
C SER A 894 -26.92 -24.62 -1.99
N GLU A 895 -27.46 -25.48 -2.86
CA GLU A 895 -27.16 -26.91 -2.82
C GLU A 895 -25.94 -27.18 -3.69
N ASN A 896 -24.89 -27.73 -3.10
CA ASN A 896 -23.70 -28.13 -3.85
C ASN A 896 -24.05 -29.32 -4.77
N ALA A 897 -23.23 -29.64 -5.77
CA ALA A 897 -23.47 -30.76 -6.71
C ALA A 897 -23.65 -32.16 -6.07
N ARG A 898 -23.45 -32.28 -4.75
CA ARG A 898 -23.71 -33.48 -3.92
C ARG A 898 -24.99 -33.40 -3.08
N GLY A 899 -25.78 -32.35 -3.20
CA GLY A 899 -26.99 -32.09 -2.41
C GLY A 899 -26.77 -31.46 -1.02
N ASP A 900 -25.52 -31.16 -0.65
CA ASP A 900 -25.20 -30.57 0.66
C ASP A 900 -25.26 -29.04 0.64
N SER A 901 -25.99 -28.46 1.60
CA SER A 901 -26.10 -27.01 1.79
C SER A 901 -24.91 -26.47 2.59
N SER A 902 -24.27 -25.38 2.15
CA SER A 902 -23.19 -24.71 2.90
C SER A 902 -23.71 -24.17 4.24
N MET A 903 -23.06 -24.56 5.33
CA MET A 903 -23.38 -24.18 6.71
C MET A 903 -22.53 -22.99 7.18
N PHE A 904 -23.12 -22.12 8.00
CA PHE A 904 -22.51 -20.92 8.57
C PHE A 904 -22.75 -20.85 10.08
N LEU A 905 -21.86 -20.20 10.81
CA LEU A 905 -22.07 -19.85 12.22
C LEU A 905 -22.62 -18.42 12.30
N VAL A 906 -23.66 -18.21 13.09
CA VAL A 906 -24.19 -16.89 13.41
C VAL A 906 -23.94 -16.62 14.89
N GLU A 907 -23.23 -15.54 15.20
CA GLU A 907 -22.97 -15.06 16.55
C GLU A 907 -23.77 -13.80 16.84
N TRP A 908 -24.51 -13.78 17.95
CA TRP A 908 -25.35 -12.65 18.33
C TRP A 908 -24.62 -11.71 19.29
N ILE A 909 -24.61 -10.42 18.94
CA ILE A 909 -24.21 -9.31 19.81
C ILE A 909 -25.46 -8.53 20.21
N PHE A 910 -26.02 -8.85 21.36
CA PHE A 910 -27.23 -8.22 21.88
C PHE A 910 -26.98 -6.78 22.33
N PHE A 911 -27.97 -5.91 22.18
CA PHE A 911 -27.86 -4.51 22.60
C PHE A 911 -27.61 -4.35 24.10
N SER A 912 -28.04 -5.32 24.91
CA SER A 912 -27.78 -5.37 26.35
C SER A 912 -26.32 -5.61 26.71
N GLN A 913 -25.47 -6.00 25.75
CA GLN A 913 -24.05 -6.30 25.95
C GLN A 913 -23.15 -5.09 25.67
N PHE A 914 -23.73 -3.94 25.30
CA PHE A 914 -23.02 -2.67 25.17
C PHE A 914 -23.17 -1.84 26.46
N PRO A 915 -22.19 -0.99 26.80
CA PRO A 915 -22.22 -0.23 28.05
C PRO A 915 -23.43 0.72 28.10
N GLU A 916 -24.02 0.85 29.30
CA GLU A 916 -25.04 1.87 29.54
C GLU A 916 -24.46 3.26 29.23
N GLY A 917 -25.11 3.99 28.30
CA GLY A 917 -24.67 5.30 27.83
C GLY A 917 -23.96 5.33 26.46
N GLU A 918 -23.63 4.17 25.86
CA GLU A 918 -23.03 4.12 24.52
C GLU A 918 -24.06 4.45 23.42
N SER A 919 -23.78 5.48 22.60
CA SER A 919 -24.67 5.91 21.52
C SER A 919 -24.79 4.84 20.42
N ALA A 920 -25.88 4.85 19.65
CA ALA A 920 -26.05 3.93 18.51
C ALA A 920 -24.92 4.05 17.46
N HIS A 921 -24.36 5.25 17.31
CA HIS A 921 -23.22 5.52 16.45
C HIS A 921 -21.95 4.83 16.93
N GLN A 922 -21.60 4.97 18.22
CA GLN A 922 -20.45 4.31 18.83
C GLN A 922 -20.55 2.79 18.76
N ARG A 923 -21.75 2.23 19.03
CA ARG A 923 -22.02 0.79 18.88
C ARG A 923 -21.77 0.29 17.46
N SER A 924 -22.18 1.08 16.45
CA SER A 924 -21.99 0.75 15.04
C SER A 924 -20.51 0.84 14.62
N GLN A 925 -19.77 1.84 15.11
CA GLN A 925 -18.32 1.95 14.88
C GLN A 925 -17.56 0.77 15.48
N ARG A 926 -17.89 0.39 16.72
CA ARG A 926 -17.31 -0.78 17.39
C ARG A 926 -17.61 -2.07 16.64
N LEU A 927 -18.85 -2.25 16.17
CA LEU A 927 -19.23 -3.41 15.36
C LEU A 927 -18.46 -3.46 14.05
N PHE A 928 -18.34 -2.33 13.34
CA PHE A 928 -17.62 -2.28 12.07
C PHE A 928 -16.15 -2.62 12.23
N ALA A 929 -15.47 -2.02 13.22
CA ALA A 929 -14.08 -2.32 13.53
C ALA A 929 -13.86 -3.80 13.91
N LEU A 930 -14.84 -4.43 14.59
CA LEU A 930 -14.80 -5.86 14.92
C LEU A 930 -14.93 -6.73 13.67
N VAL A 931 -15.89 -6.42 12.80
CA VAL A 931 -16.12 -7.16 11.55
C VAL A 931 -14.90 -7.04 10.64
N GLU A 932 -14.27 -5.87 10.56
CA GLU A 932 -13.02 -5.68 9.82
C GLU A 932 -11.90 -6.58 10.37
N LEU A 933 -11.63 -6.55 11.68
CA LEU A 933 -10.61 -7.40 12.31
C LEU A 933 -10.83 -8.90 11.97
N LEU A 934 -12.08 -9.36 11.99
CA LEU A 934 -12.43 -10.76 11.79
C LEU A 934 -12.56 -11.15 10.31
N HIS A 935 -12.66 -10.19 9.39
CA HIS A 935 -12.72 -10.38 7.94
C HIS A 935 -11.33 -10.43 7.29
N PHE A 936 -10.34 -9.69 7.81
CA PHE A 936 -9.00 -9.62 7.20
C PHE A 936 -8.31 -11.00 7.08
N PRO A 937 -7.46 -11.22 6.04
CA PRO A 937 -6.65 -12.43 5.92
C PRO A 937 -5.77 -12.67 7.14
N LYS A 938 -5.91 -13.84 7.77
CA LYS A 938 -5.32 -14.13 9.09
C LYS A 938 -4.00 -14.90 8.98
N PRO A 939 -2.99 -14.60 9.82
CA PRO A 939 -1.80 -15.43 9.93
C PRO A 939 -2.19 -16.83 10.46
N LYS A 940 -1.38 -17.85 10.16
CA LYS A 940 -1.67 -19.26 10.53
C LYS A 940 -1.93 -19.51 12.02
N GLY A 941 -1.42 -18.62 12.89
CA GLY A 941 -1.60 -18.65 14.35
C GLY A 941 -2.89 -17.98 14.86
N PHE A 942 -3.56 -17.16 14.04
CA PHE A 942 -4.79 -16.48 14.42
C PHE A 942 -6.01 -17.31 14.02
N ARG A 943 -6.37 -18.28 14.86
CA ARG A 943 -7.40 -19.31 14.62
C ARG A 943 -8.80 -18.83 15.01
N THR A 944 -9.31 -17.81 14.31
CA THR A 944 -10.71 -17.36 14.40
C THR A 944 -11.41 -17.57 13.06
N LEU A 945 -12.71 -17.84 13.07
CA LEU A 945 -13.48 -18.02 11.83
C LEU A 945 -13.51 -16.73 11.00
N GLU A 946 -13.48 -16.83 9.68
CA GLU A 946 -13.62 -15.68 8.78
C GLU A 946 -15.03 -15.11 8.90
N CYS A 947 -15.10 -13.83 9.28
CA CYS A 947 -16.36 -13.09 9.34
C CYS A 947 -16.70 -12.59 7.94
N LEU A 948 -17.86 -13.00 7.42
CA LEU A 948 -18.37 -12.56 6.12
C LEU A 948 -19.05 -11.20 6.22
N GLY A 949 -19.54 -10.86 7.41
CA GLY A 949 -20.28 -9.63 7.64
C GLY A 949 -21.28 -9.75 8.78
N PHE A 950 -22.14 -8.75 8.88
CA PHE A 950 -23.25 -8.74 9.85
C PHE A 950 -24.60 -8.58 9.14
N LEU A 951 -25.65 -9.11 9.74
CA LEU A 951 -27.03 -8.98 9.27
C LEU A 951 -27.72 -7.78 9.95
N PRO A 952 -28.74 -7.17 9.33
CA PRO A 952 -29.52 -6.12 9.98
C PRO A 952 -30.32 -6.70 11.17
N PRO A 953 -30.56 -5.93 12.24
CA PRO A 953 -31.31 -6.39 13.40
C PRO A 953 -32.83 -6.39 13.09
N GLU A 954 -33.32 -7.36 12.32
CA GLU A 954 -34.73 -7.46 11.90
C GLU A 954 -35.29 -8.87 12.12
N VAL A 955 -35.46 -9.27 13.38
CA VAL A 955 -36.30 -10.42 13.76
C VAL A 955 -37.13 -10.06 14.99
N ASP A 956 -38.46 -10.24 14.90
CA ASP A 956 -39.40 -9.99 16.00
C ASP A 956 -38.91 -10.63 17.32
N GLY A 957 -38.60 -9.78 18.30
CA GLY A 957 -38.24 -10.19 19.67
C GLY A 957 -36.75 -10.34 20.00
N MET A 958 -35.81 -10.24 19.04
CA MET A 958 -34.36 -10.31 19.33
C MET A 958 -33.63 -9.00 19.02
N MET A 959 -33.12 -8.32 20.06
CA MET A 959 -32.46 -7.01 19.99
C MET A 959 -30.92 -7.15 19.91
N GLY A 960 -30.35 -7.36 18.72
CA GLY A 960 -28.89 -7.50 18.55
C GLY A 960 -28.40 -7.60 17.11
N TYR A 961 -27.07 -7.51 16.92
CA TYR A 961 -26.39 -7.67 15.63
C TYR A 961 -25.93 -9.13 15.43
N PRO A 962 -26.39 -9.85 14.40
CA PRO A 962 -25.90 -11.18 14.07
C PRO A 962 -24.68 -11.09 13.15
N LEU A 963 -23.52 -11.61 13.57
CA LEU A 963 -22.31 -11.75 12.77
C LEU A 963 -22.31 -13.13 12.12
N VAL A 964 -22.04 -13.19 10.82
CA VAL A 964 -22.03 -14.44 10.05
C VAL A 964 -20.60 -14.85 9.74
N TYR A 965 -20.22 -16.06 10.16
CA TYR A 965 -18.92 -16.63 9.90
C TYR A 965 -18.99 -17.81 8.93
N SER A 966 -18.02 -17.87 8.03
CA SER A 966 -17.80 -19.04 7.17
C SER A 966 -17.13 -20.17 7.96
N PHE A 967 -17.50 -21.40 7.65
CA PHE A 967 -16.75 -22.56 8.10
C PHE A 967 -15.43 -22.67 7.32
N PRO A 968 -14.35 -23.19 7.92
CA PRO A 968 -13.13 -23.46 7.19
C PRO A 968 -13.40 -24.44 6.05
N ARG A 969 -12.64 -24.35 4.96
CA ARG A 969 -12.76 -25.30 3.83
C ARG A 969 -12.39 -26.70 4.30
N LEU A 970 -13.40 -27.57 4.42
CA LEU A 970 -13.31 -28.97 4.84
C LEU A 970 -13.74 -29.89 3.70
N ASP A 971 -13.10 -29.75 2.53
CA ASP A 971 -13.53 -30.36 1.26
C ASP A 971 -13.66 -31.91 1.31
N ASN A 972 -12.94 -32.56 2.24
CA ASN A 972 -12.98 -34.01 2.45
C ASN A 972 -14.06 -34.48 3.44
N TYR A 973 -14.76 -33.56 4.11
CA TYR A 973 -15.73 -33.87 5.16
C TYR A 973 -17.03 -33.07 4.97
N PRO A 974 -17.77 -33.35 3.87
CA PRO A 974 -19.09 -32.78 3.66
C PRO A 974 -20.03 -33.19 4.81
N GLY A 975 -20.70 -32.22 5.44
CA GLY A 975 -21.57 -32.46 6.59
C GLY A 975 -20.91 -32.33 7.98
N ALA A 976 -19.64 -31.87 8.06
CA ALA A 976 -18.99 -31.65 9.35
C ALA A 976 -19.74 -30.62 10.22
N ARG A 977 -19.99 -30.95 11.49
CA ARG A 977 -20.73 -30.09 12.43
C ARG A 977 -19.82 -29.50 13.51
N PRO A 978 -20.05 -28.24 13.93
CA PRO A 978 -19.24 -27.66 14.99
C PRO A 978 -19.66 -28.22 16.36
N ILE A 979 -18.68 -28.37 17.24
CA ILE A 979 -18.84 -28.77 18.64
C ILE A 979 -17.96 -27.89 19.51
N THR A 980 -18.45 -27.47 20.68
CA THR A 980 -17.65 -26.69 21.63
C THR A 980 -16.71 -27.56 22.45
N LEU A 981 -15.59 -26.98 22.92
CA LEU A 981 -14.72 -27.64 23.89
C LEU A 981 -15.50 -28.04 25.15
N ARG A 982 -16.45 -27.21 25.60
CA ARG A 982 -17.34 -27.56 26.73
C ARG A 982 -18.08 -28.87 26.50
N GLN A 983 -18.65 -29.07 25.31
CA GLN A 983 -19.40 -30.28 24.98
C GLN A 983 -18.50 -31.53 24.96
N LEU A 984 -17.24 -31.38 24.52
CA LEU A 984 -16.22 -32.42 24.58
C LEU A 984 -15.82 -32.75 26.02
N LEU A 985 -15.55 -31.74 26.85
CA LEU A 985 -15.17 -31.90 28.26
C LEU A 985 -16.27 -32.58 29.09
N ASN A 986 -17.55 -32.35 28.74
CA ASN A 986 -18.71 -32.98 29.40
C ASN A 986 -18.97 -34.43 28.96
N GLY A 987 -18.18 -35.02 28.06
CA GLY A 987 -18.32 -36.42 27.62
C GLY A 987 -19.58 -36.72 26.79
N LYS A 988 -20.29 -35.70 26.29
CA LYS A 988 -21.58 -35.87 25.57
C LYS A 988 -21.49 -36.62 24.23
N LEU A 989 -20.29 -36.89 23.70
CA LEU A 989 -20.07 -37.48 22.38
C LEU A 989 -19.36 -38.86 22.40
N GLY A 990 -19.41 -39.58 23.53
CA GLY A 990 -18.67 -40.82 23.75
C GLY A 990 -17.26 -40.53 24.31
N ASP A 991 -16.63 -41.52 24.93
CA ASP A 991 -15.29 -41.42 25.57
C ASP A 991 -14.19 -41.12 24.53
N TYR A 992 -14.18 -39.92 23.98
CA TYR A 992 -13.15 -39.42 23.09
C TYR A 992 -11.94 -39.04 23.96
N SER A 993 -11.06 -40.01 24.18
CA SER A 993 -9.78 -39.79 24.85
C SER A 993 -8.83 -39.08 23.88
N LEU A 994 -8.57 -37.79 24.13
CA LEU A 994 -7.58 -37.03 23.38
C LEU A 994 -6.16 -37.46 23.75
N THR A 995 -5.29 -37.50 22.75
CA THR A 995 -3.85 -37.67 23.00
C THR A 995 -3.28 -36.44 23.70
N LEU A 996 -2.17 -36.60 24.41
CA LEU A 996 -1.43 -35.48 24.99
C LEU A 996 -1.07 -34.42 23.92
N GLY A 997 -0.70 -34.86 22.72
CA GLY A 997 -0.42 -33.98 21.59
C GLY A 997 -1.64 -33.22 21.06
N ASP A 998 -2.86 -33.73 21.22
CA ASP A 998 -4.07 -32.96 20.91
C ASP A 998 -4.31 -31.85 21.94
N LYS A 999 -4.09 -32.14 23.23
CA LYS A 999 -4.21 -31.15 24.31
C LYS A 999 -3.24 -29.97 24.10
N PHE A 1000 -1.99 -30.25 23.72
CA PHE A 1000 -1.03 -29.21 23.36
C PHE A 1000 -1.44 -28.39 22.13
N ARG A 1001 -2.00 -29.04 21.10
CA ARG A 1001 -2.54 -28.33 19.93
C ARG A 1001 -3.68 -27.38 20.31
N ILE A 1002 -4.54 -27.78 21.24
CA ILE A 1002 -5.62 -26.91 21.75
C ILE A 1002 -5.05 -25.69 22.45
N ALA A 1003 -4.16 -25.91 23.42
CA ALA A 1003 -3.53 -24.84 24.18
C ALA A 1003 -2.77 -23.85 23.30
N LYS A 1004 -1.94 -24.35 22.37
CA LYS A 1004 -1.18 -23.52 21.41
C LYS A 1004 -2.09 -22.68 20.53
N ALA A 1005 -3.16 -23.26 20.00
CA ALA A 1005 -4.04 -22.56 19.07
C ALA A 1005 -4.83 -21.44 19.76
N VAL A 1006 -5.35 -21.68 20.97
CA VAL A 1006 -6.10 -20.66 21.71
C VAL A 1006 -5.17 -19.57 22.23
N SER A 1007 -3.99 -19.91 22.77
CA SER A 1007 -3.02 -18.91 23.24
C SER A 1007 -2.46 -18.05 22.11
N SER A 1008 -2.14 -18.65 20.96
CA SER A 1008 -1.71 -17.92 19.76
C SER A 1008 -2.80 -17.01 19.20
N SER A 1009 -4.07 -17.44 19.26
CA SER A 1009 -5.19 -16.61 18.82
C SER A 1009 -5.41 -15.43 19.75
N LEU A 1010 -5.32 -15.64 21.07
CA LEU A 1010 -5.42 -14.57 22.05
C LEU A 1010 -4.28 -13.55 21.91
N TYR A 1011 -3.05 -14.04 21.71
CA TYR A 1011 -1.92 -13.17 21.40
C TYR A 1011 -2.23 -12.26 20.21
N HIS A 1012 -2.76 -12.81 19.11
CA HIS A 1012 -3.12 -12.00 17.96
C HIS A 1012 -4.28 -11.02 18.23
N VAL A 1013 -5.24 -11.36 19.09
CA VAL A 1013 -6.29 -10.41 19.51
C VAL A 1013 -5.67 -9.25 20.29
N HIS A 1014 -4.85 -9.51 21.31
CA HIS A 1014 -4.17 -8.48 22.11
C HIS A 1014 -3.17 -7.66 21.33
N PHE A 1015 -2.55 -8.27 20.33
CA PHE A 1015 -1.59 -7.65 19.43
C PHE A 1015 -2.23 -6.58 18.53
N HIS A 1016 -3.50 -6.73 18.18
CA HIS A 1016 -4.26 -5.72 17.43
C HIS A 1016 -4.99 -4.74 18.35
N ASP A 1017 -4.60 -4.67 19.62
CA ASP A 1017 -5.26 -3.87 20.67
C ASP A 1017 -6.75 -4.15 20.80
N TRP A 1018 -7.12 -5.42 20.69
CA TRP A 1018 -8.46 -5.90 21.05
C TRP A 1018 -8.42 -6.69 22.34
N LEU A 1019 -9.53 -6.62 23.07
CA LEU A 1019 -9.84 -7.42 24.25
C LEU A 1019 -10.98 -8.35 23.88
N HIS A 1020 -10.86 -9.64 24.16
CA HIS A 1020 -11.86 -10.64 23.82
C HIS A 1020 -13.02 -10.66 24.81
N LYS A 1021 -12.74 -10.48 26.10
CA LYS A 1021 -13.69 -10.40 27.22
C LYS A 1021 -14.54 -11.66 27.51
N ASN A 1022 -14.45 -12.72 26.70
CA ASN A 1022 -15.33 -13.89 26.79
C ASN A 1022 -14.59 -15.19 26.46
N ILE A 1023 -13.38 -15.37 26.99
CA ILE A 1023 -12.59 -16.58 26.73
C ILE A 1023 -13.04 -17.68 27.69
N ARG A 1024 -13.63 -18.75 27.14
CA ARG A 1024 -14.13 -19.92 27.89
C ARG A 1024 -14.31 -21.12 26.97
N SER A 1025 -14.48 -22.31 27.52
CA SER A 1025 -14.59 -23.55 26.72
C SER A 1025 -15.83 -23.60 25.81
N ASP A 1026 -16.86 -22.81 26.08
CA ASP A 1026 -18.03 -22.67 25.21
C ASP A 1026 -17.74 -21.90 23.92
N ASN A 1027 -16.65 -21.13 23.92
CA ASN A 1027 -16.25 -20.23 22.83
C ASN A 1027 -15.00 -20.75 22.08
N VAL A 1028 -14.65 -22.03 22.27
CA VAL A 1028 -13.66 -22.75 21.49
C VAL A 1028 -14.36 -23.89 20.78
N ILE A 1029 -14.34 -23.90 19.44
CA ILE A 1029 -15.07 -24.88 18.64
C ILE A 1029 -14.13 -25.77 17.81
N PHE A 1030 -14.60 -26.98 17.52
CA PHE A 1030 -14.00 -27.93 16.60
C PHE A 1030 -15.05 -28.38 15.59
N PHE A 1031 -14.62 -28.93 14.46
CA PHE A 1031 -15.52 -29.58 13.51
C PHE A 1031 -15.39 -31.10 13.61
N THR A 1032 -16.52 -31.80 13.59
CA THR A 1032 -16.60 -33.25 13.68
C THR A 1032 -17.34 -33.85 12.50
N ASN A 1033 -16.96 -35.07 12.08
CA ASN A 1033 -17.72 -35.84 11.10
C ASN A 1033 -18.13 -37.21 11.66
N ARG A 1034 -19.27 -37.74 11.20
CA ARG A 1034 -19.70 -39.13 11.45
C ARG A 1034 -19.09 -40.00 10.34
N GLY A 1035 -18.39 -41.08 10.71
CA GLY A 1035 -17.83 -42.01 9.73
C GLY A 1035 -18.91 -42.71 8.89
N GLU A 1036 -18.55 -43.14 7.67
CA GLU A 1036 -19.44 -43.83 6.72
C GLU A 1036 -19.91 -45.21 7.24
N ASP A 1037 -19.11 -45.87 8.07
CA ASP A 1037 -19.51 -47.09 8.76
C ASP A 1037 -20.25 -46.71 10.04
N GLY A 1038 -21.45 -47.23 10.27
CA GLY A 1038 -22.30 -46.98 11.46
C GLY A 1038 -21.72 -47.33 12.85
N MET A 1039 -20.39 -47.29 13.04
CA MET A 1039 -19.70 -47.33 14.31
C MET A 1039 -19.64 -45.94 14.96
N LYS A 1040 -20.02 -45.92 16.24
CA LYS A 1040 -20.24 -44.78 17.15
C LYS A 1040 -19.03 -43.85 17.45
N LYS A 1041 -17.97 -43.80 16.62
CA LYS A 1041 -16.75 -43.04 16.93
C LYS A 1041 -16.68 -41.74 16.11
N LEU A 1042 -17.06 -40.61 16.74
CA LEU A 1042 -16.85 -39.29 16.15
C LEU A 1042 -15.35 -39.00 15.99
N THR A 1043 -14.98 -38.36 14.88
CA THR A 1043 -13.60 -37.94 14.61
C THR A 1043 -13.54 -36.42 14.48
N LEU A 1044 -12.52 -35.79 15.08
CA LEU A 1044 -12.23 -34.38 14.91
C LEU A 1044 -11.56 -34.17 13.54
N VAL A 1045 -12.18 -33.36 12.69
CA VAL A 1045 -11.72 -33.13 11.31
C VAL A 1045 -11.01 -31.79 11.13
N SER A 1046 -10.99 -30.95 12.18
CA SER A 1046 -10.29 -29.67 12.19
C SER A 1046 -9.57 -29.41 13.52
N GLY A 1047 -8.62 -28.47 13.49
CA GLY A 1047 -8.10 -27.83 14.71
C GLY A 1047 -9.16 -26.96 15.41
N PRO A 1048 -8.86 -26.47 16.63
CA PRO A 1048 -9.73 -25.58 17.38
C PRO A 1048 -9.80 -24.18 16.77
N TRP A 1049 -10.94 -23.52 16.94
CA TRP A 1049 -11.19 -22.13 16.54
C TRP A 1049 -11.78 -21.34 17.69
N LEU A 1050 -11.29 -20.12 17.91
CA LEU A 1050 -11.80 -19.18 18.91
C LEU A 1050 -12.94 -18.34 18.30
N ILE A 1051 -14.07 -18.29 19.01
CA ILE A 1051 -15.29 -17.52 18.69
C ILE A 1051 -15.74 -16.75 19.95
N GLY A 1052 -16.90 -16.07 19.94
CA GLY A 1052 -17.42 -15.40 21.14
C GLY A 1052 -16.89 -13.98 21.34
N PHE A 1053 -16.76 -13.23 20.24
CA PHE A 1053 -16.41 -11.81 20.22
C PHE A 1053 -17.59 -10.90 20.61
N ASN A 1054 -18.70 -11.45 21.08
CA ASN A 1054 -19.90 -10.72 21.48
C ASN A 1054 -19.73 -9.71 22.63
N HIS A 1055 -18.65 -9.80 23.40
CA HIS A 1055 -18.23 -8.75 24.35
C HIS A 1055 -16.95 -8.04 23.95
N GLY A 1056 -16.37 -8.37 22.80
CA GLY A 1056 -15.06 -7.88 22.37
C GLY A 1056 -15.04 -6.39 22.10
N ARG A 1057 -13.94 -5.71 22.48
CA ARG A 1057 -13.76 -4.27 22.26
C ARG A 1057 -12.30 -3.92 22.00
N GLN A 1058 -12.06 -2.79 21.35
CA GLN A 1058 -10.72 -2.21 21.28
C GLN A 1058 -10.25 -1.75 22.67
N ASP A 1059 -8.96 -1.88 22.92
CA ASP A 1059 -8.29 -1.45 24.14
C ASP A 1059 -7.95 0.05 24.08
N GLN A 1060 -8.98 0.89 23.99
CA GLN A 1060 -8.82 2.34 23.96
C GLN A 1060 -9.31 2.99 25.27
N PRO A 1061 -8.60 3.99 25.83
CA PRO A 1061 -9.00 4.65 27.08
C PRO A 1061 -10.37 5.32 27.02
N GLN A 1062 -10.79 5.76 25.83
CA GLN A 1062 -12.03 6.51 25.60
C GLN A 1062 -13.27 5.61 25.52
N LEU A 1063 -13.10 4.29 25.33
CA LEU A 1063 -14.22 3.35 25.22
C LEU A 1063 -14.66 2.86 26.60
N LEU A 1064 -15.97 3.01 26.88
CA LEU A 1064 -16.58 2.53 28.11
C LEU A 1064 -16.45 1.00 28.22
N SER A 1065 -16.19 0.51 29.43
CA SER A 1065 -16.25 -0.92 29.74
C SER A 1065 -17.55 -1.23 30.44
N ASP A 1066 -18.21 -2.30 29.99
CA ASP A 1066 -19.33 -2.88 30.74
C ASP A 1066 -18.86 -3.25 32.15
N ILE A 1067 -19.68 -2.91 33.14
CA ILE A 1067 -19.58 -3.45 34.49
C ILE A 1067 -20.11 -4.89 34.43
N PRO A 1068 -19.51 -5.89 35.13
CA PRO A 1068 -20.04 -7.24 35.15
C PRO A 1068 -21.51 -7.21 35.58
N SER A 1069 -22.43 -7.50 34.65
CA SER A 1069 -23.85 -7.51 35.01
C SER A 1069 -24.10 -8.70 35.95
N ALA A 1070 -24.85 -8.48 37.03
CA ALA A 1070 -25.22 -9.51 37.99
C ALA A 1070 -26.16 -10.60 37.40
N HIS A 1071 -26.39 -10.58 36.08
CA HIS A 1071 -27.44 -11.35 35.40
C HIS A 1071 -26.91 -12.33 34.34
N GLU A 1072 -25.60 -12.44 34.14
CA GLU A 1072 -25.02 -13.35 33.13
C GLU A 1072 -24.49 -14.66 33.74
N ASP A 1073 -25.40 -15.59 34.10
CA ASP A 1073 -25.08 -16.97 34.56
C ASP A 1073 -24.25 -17.10 35.86
N GLU A 1074 -24.50 -18.15 36.65
CA GLU A 1074 -23.70 -18.43 37.86
C GLU A 1074 -22.24 -18.83 37.55
N GLU A 1075 -21.96 -19.17 36.28
CA GLU A 1075 -20.70 -19.76 35.83
C GLU A 1075 -19.71 -18.75 35.22
N THR A 1076 -20.19 -17.63 34.67
CA THR A 1076 -19.34 -16.60 34.02
C THR A 1076 -18.26 -16.03 34.94
N PRO A 1077 -18.54 -15.76 36.24
CA PRO A 1077 -17.52 -15.23 37.14
C PRO A 1077 -16.32 -16.16 37.37
N LEU A 1078 -16.41 -17.45 37.03
CA LEU A 1078 -15.29 -18.39 37.17
C LEU A 1078 -14.15 -18.15 36.18
N TYR A 1079 -14.46 -17.58 35.03
CA TYR A 1079 -13.47 -17.21 34.01
C TYR A 1079 -12.99 -15.77 34.18
N GLN A 1080 -13.60 -14.98 35.05
CA GLN A 1080 -13.26 -13.58 35.27
C GLN A 1080 -12.25 -13.42 36.40
N HIS A 1081 -11.28 -12.53 36.21
CA HIS A 1081 -10.28 -12.24 37.23
C HIS A 1081 -10.95 -11.56 38.45
N PRO A 1082 -10.56 -11.89 39.70
CA PRO A 1082 -11.21 -11.33 40.89
C PRO A 1082 -11.29 -9.79 40.94
N SER A 1083 -10.25 -9.08 40.45
CA SER A 1083 -10.25 -7.61 40.44
C SER A 1083 -11.30 -7.00 39.49
N TYR A 1084 -11.64 -7.71 38.41
CA TYR A 1084 -12.71 -7.25 37.52
C TYR A 1084 -14.08 -7.48 38.14
N VAL A 1085 -14.24 -8.56 38.92
CA VAL A 1085 -15.51 -8.92 39.58
C VAL A 1085 -15.81 -8.05 40.81
N TYR A 1086 -14.80 -7.78 41.64
CA TYR A 1086 -14.99 -7.11 42.93
C TYR A 1086 -14.60 -5.63 42.93
N ASP A 1087 -13.56 -5.23 42.18
CA ASP A 1087 -13.00 -3.88 42.28
C ASP A 1087 -13.60 -2.88 41.26
N ASN A 1088 -14.56 -3.32 40.45
CA ASN A 1088 -15.22 -2.51 39.41
C ASN A 1088 -14.23 -1.79 38.47
N THR A 1089 -13.11 -2.45 38.19
CA THR A 1089 -12.02 -1.93 37.36
C THR A 1089 -12.33 -2.07 35.87
N ARG A 1090 -11.67 -1.24 35.04
CA ARG A 1090 -11.76 -1.36 33.57
C ARG A 1090 -11.26 -2.74 33.14
N PHE A 1091 -11.87 -3.34 32.12
CA PHE A 1091 -11.37 -4.61 31.60
C PHE A 1091 -10.02 -4.41 30.87
N GLU A 1092 -9.02 -5.26 31.13
CA GLU A 1092 -7.66 -5.15 30.59
C GLU A 1092 -7.16 -6.49 30.05
N LYS A 1093 -6.02 -6.49 29.35
CA LYS A 1093 -5.40 -7.68 28.74
C LYS A 1093 -5.16 -8.79 29.77
N ASN A 1094 -4.79 -8.45 31.01
CA ASN A 1094 -4.59 -9.41 32.10
C ASN A 1094 -5.86 -10.20 32.46
N HIS A 1095 -7.05 -9.64 32.28
CA HIS A 1095 -8.30 -10.35 32.56
C HIS A 1095 -8.56 -11.45 31.52
N ASP A 1096 -8.29 -11.19 30.24
CA ASP A 1096 -8.35 -12.22 29.19
C ASP A 1096 -7.29 -13.33 29.43
N ARG A 1097 -6.09 -12.97 29.89
CA ARG A 1097 -5.02 -13.93 30.18
C ARG A 1097 -5.40 -14.83 31.36
N TYR A 1098 -6.05 -14.28 32.37
CA TYR A 1098 -6.61 -15.08 33.46
C TYR A 1098 -7.64 -16.10 32.94
N SER A 1099 -8.57 -15.66 32.08
CA SER A 1099 -9.56 -16.54 31.45
C SER A 1099 -8.89 -17.67 30.65
N LEU A 1100 -7.78 -17.37 29.94
CA LEU A 1100 -6.96 -18.39 29.27
C LEU A 1100 -6.35 -19.38 30.28
N GLY A 1101 -5.86 -18.92 31.42
CA GLY A 1101 -5.33 -19.79 32.48
C GLY A 1101 -6.36 -20.81 32.99
N ILE A 1102 -7.61 -20.39 33.15
CA ILE A 1102 -8.72 -21.28 33.50
C ILE A 1102 -8.97 -22.31 32.40
N LEU A 1103 -9.00 -21.87 31.13
CA LEU A 1103 -9.16 -22.77 29.98
C LEU A 1103 -8.02 -23.81 29.88
N LEU A 1104 -6.78 -23.40 30.14
CA LEU A 1104 -5.62 -24.31 30.14
C LEU A 1104 -5.73 -25.39 31.21
N LEU A 1105 -6.30 -25.09 32.38
CA LEU A 1105 -6.62 -26.07 33.42
C LEU A 1105 -7.69 -27.06 32.95
N GLU A 1106 -8.76 -26.58 32.30
CA GLU A 1106 -9.80 -27.46 31.77
C GLU A 1106 -9.25 -28.45 30.74
N VAL A 1107 -8.34 -28.00 29.88
CA VAL A 1107 -7.67 -28.85 28.88
C VAL A 1107 -6.71 -29.85 29.55
N ALA A 1108 -5.96 -29.43 30.58
CA ALA A 1108 -5.03 -30.29 31.30
C ALA A 1108 -5.77 -31.46 31.98
N TYR A 1109 -6.77 -31.14 32.81
CA TYR A 1109 -7.58 -32.13 33.53
C TYR A 1109 -8.65 -32.81 32.67
N TRP A 1110 -8.87 -32.30 31.46
CA TRP A 1110 -9.91 -32.77 30.54
C TRP A 1110 -11.31 -32.80 31.18
N LYS A 1111 -11.61 -31.79 32.00
CA LYS A 1111 -12.88 -31.62 32.69
C LYS A 1111 -13.25 -30.14 32.80
N PRO A 1112 -14.54 -29.79 32.81
CA PRO A 1112 -15.04 -28.45 33.09
C PRO A 1112 -14.53 -27.89 34.43
N VAL A 1113 -14.21 -26.60 34.51
CA VAL A 1113 -13.83 -25.91 35.75
C VAL A 1113 -14.93 -25.99 36.82
N GLN A 1114 -16.19 -26.14 36.40
CA GLN A 1114 -17.34 -26.37 37.26
C GLN A 1114 -17.18 -27.64 38.08
N GLU A 1115 -16.60 -28.70 37.51
CA GLU A 1115 -16.36 -29.95 38.24
C GLU A 1115 -15.26 -29.79 39.29
N VAL A 1116 -14.26 -28.97 38.98
CA VAL A 1116 -13.23 -28.56 39.93
C VAL A 1116 -13.84 -27.75 41.07
N ARG A 1117 -14.78 -26.85 40.77
CA ARG A 1117 -15.51 -26.03 41.74
C ARG A 1117 -16.50 -26.83 42.60
N LYS A 1118 -17.09 -27.93 42.10
CA LYS A 1118 -18.09 -28.72 42.86
C LYS A 1118 -17.61 -29.12 44.26
N ASN A 1119 -16.32 -29.36 44.43
CA ASN A 1119 -15.70 -29.75 45.71
C ASN A 1119 -15.34 -28.55 46.61
N GLU A 1120 -15.54 -27.31 46.14
CA GLU A 1120 -15.08 -26.07 46.79
C GLU A 1120 -16.19 -24.98 46.71
N LYS A 1121 -17.47 -25.37 46.63
CA LYS A 1121 -18.62 -24.46 46.38
C LYS A 1121 -18.77 -23.31 47.38
N SER A 1122 -18.23 -23.43 48.60
CA SER A 1122 -18.27 -22.40 49.64
C SER A 1122 -17.25 -21.28 49.44
N MET A 1123 -16.31 -21.41 48.51
CA MET A 1123 -15.25 -20.42 48.28
C MET A 1123 -15.73 -19.30 47.35
N ASN A 1124 -15.34 -18.06 47.68
CA ASN A 1124 -15.47 -16.93 46.75
C ASN A 1124 -14.41 -17.01 45.62
N ILE A 1125 -14.51 -16.16 44.59
CA ILE A 1125 -13.69 -16.30 43.38
C ILE A 1125 -12.20 -16.08 43.67
N THR A 1126 -11.87 -15.17 44.60
CA THR A 1126 -10.49 -14.93 45.05
C THR A 1126 -9.92 -16.16 45.76
N GLN A 1127 -10.66 -16.74 46.71
CA GLN A 1127 -10.27 -17.98 47.40
C GLN A 1127 -10.14 -19.16 46.43
N PHE A 1128 -11.03 -19.23 45.44
CA PHE A 1128 -10.99 -20.26 44.42
C PHE A 1128 -9.74 -20.13 43.54
N ARG A 1129 -9.34 -18.92 43.14
CA ARG A 1129 -8.08 -18.66 42.42
C ARG A 1129 -6.85 -19.14 43.22
N GLU A 1130 -6.77 -18.79 44.50
CA GLU A 1130 -5.67 -19.24 45.37
C GLU A 1130 -5.64 -20.77 45.51
N ARG A 1131 -6.83 -21.39 45.56
CA ARG A 1131 -6.95 -22.85 45.57
C ARG A 1131 -6.47 -23.49 44.26
N LEU A 1132 -6.78 -22.89 43.11
CA LEU A 1132 -6.27 -23.34 41.82
C LEU A 1132 -4.74 -23.28 41.77
N LEU A 1133 -4.14 -22.15 42.17
CA LEU A 1133 -2.70 -21.94 42.19
C LEU A 1133 -1.97 -22.87 43.17
N SER A 1134 -2.52 -23.12 44.36
CA SER A 1134 -1.84 -23.91 45.40
C SER A 1134 -2.02 -25.43 45.25
N LYS A 1135 -3.16 -25.91 44.73
CA LYS A 1135 -3.51 -27.35 44.72
C LYS A 1135 -3.55 -27.97 43.33
N TYR A 1136 -4.01 -27.23 42.33
CA TYR A 1136 -4.27 -27.77 40.99
C TYR A 1136 -3.12 -27.48 40.01
N VAL A 1137 -2.65 -26.23 39.93
CA VAL A 1137 -1.53 -25.85 39.04
C VAL A 1137 -0.28 -26.69 39.25
N PRO A 1138 0.21 -26.99 40.48
CA PRO A 1138 1.41 -27.79 40.67
C PRO A 1138 1.28 -29.22 40.11
N LYS A 1139 0.07 -29.78 40.12
CA LYS A 1139 -0.21 -31.12 39.57
C LYS A 1139 -0.32 -31.12 38.04
N VAL A 1140 -0.42 -29.95 37.40
CA VAL A 1140 -0.40 -29.85 35.93
C VAL A 1140 0.95 -30.29 35.37
N ALA A 1141 2.05 -30.08 36.10
CA ALA A 1141 3.38 -30.54 35.69
C ALA A 1141 3.43 -32.06 35.46
N GLU A 1142 2.79 -32.83 36.35
CA GLU A 1142 2.71 -34.30 36.26
C GLU A 1142 1.90 -34.78 35.03
N ILE A 1143 0.95 -33.97 34.57
CA ILE A 1143 0.00 -34.35 33.51
C ILE A 1143 0.44 -33.82 32.14
N MET A 1144 1.00 -32.61 32.10
CA MET A 1144 1.24 -31.82 30.88
C MET A 1144 2.68 -31.30 30.76
N GLY A 1145 3.53 -31.51 31.75
CA GLY A 1145 4.92 -31.03 31.78
C GLY A 1145 5.09 -29.61 32.32
N ASP A 1146 6.34 -29.28 32.65
CA ASP A 1146 6.69 -28.05 33.38
C ASP A 1146 6.38 -26.76 32.62
N ASN A 1147 6.62 -26.75 31.30
CA ASN A 1147 6.38 -25.56 30.48
C ASN A 1147 4.88 -25.22 30.40
N TYR A 1148 4.01 -26.23 30.36
CA TYR A 1148 2.56 -26.03 30.37
C TYR A 1148 2.08 -25.52 31.74
N MET A 1149 2.60 -26.10 32.84
CA MET A 1149 2.32 -25.61 34.19
C MET A 1149 2.72 -24.15 34.34
N LYS A 1150 3.96 -23.77 33.97
CA LYS A 1150 4.47 -22.41 34.10
C LYS A 1150 3.64 -21.40 33.30
N ALA A 1151 3.26 -21.75 32.07
CA ALA A 1151 2.37 -20.92 31.26
C ALA A 1151 0.98 -20.74 31.92
N THR A 1152 0.42 -21.82 32.47
CA THR A 1152 -0.86 -21.78 33.20
C THR A 1152 -0.77 -20.93 34.46
N GLU A 1153 0.32 -21.05 35.20
CA GLU A 1153 0.60 -20.29 36.41
C GLU A 1153 0.75 -18.80 36.12
N ALA A 1154 1.52 -18.43 35.08
CA ALA A 1154 1.70 -17.04 34.64
C ALA A 1154 0.36 -16.37 34.30
N CYS A 1155 -0.47 -17.06 33.51
CA CYS A 1155 -1.83 -16.61 33.17
C CYS A 1155 -2.71 -16.37 34.41
N LEU A 1156 -2.67 -17.26 35.41
CA LEU A 1156 -3.50 -17.14 36.62
C LEU A 1156 -2.96 -16.13 37.64
N LYS A 1157 -1.65 -15.90 37.70
CA LYS A 1157 -1.03 -14.89 38.57
C LYS A 1157 -1.14 -13.48 37.99
N GLY A 1158 -1.08 -13.33 36.67
CA GLY A 1158 -1.08 -12.02 36.00
C GLY A 1158 0.26 -11.28 36.08
N ASN A 1159 1.36 -11.99 36.33
CA ASN A 1159 2.71 -11.42 36.48
C ASN A 1159 3.38 -11.18 35.12
N PHE A 1160 2.76 -10.37 34.26
CA PHE A 1160 3.36 -9.92 32.99
C PHE A 1160 3.91 -8.48 33.09
N THR A 1161 4.19 -8.05 34.32
CA THR A 1161 4.70 -6.71 34.62
C THR A 1161 5.94 -6.82 35.49
N SER A 1162 7.11 -6.78 34.86
CA SER A 1162 8.36 -6.36 35.49
C SER A 1162 8.95 -5.17 34.70
N GLN A 1163 9.74 -4.34 35.37
CA GLN A 1163 10.16 -2.97 35.02
C GLN A 1163 10.18 -2.60 33.53
N PRO A 1164 9.68 -1.41 33.15
CA PRO A 1164 9.62 -0.97 31.76
C PRO A 1164 11.03 -0.93 31.16
N GLY A 1165 11.34 -1.93 30.32
CA GLY A 1165 12.41 -1.82 29.33
C GLY A 1165 12.02 -0.77 28.29
N GLU A 1166 13.00 -0.13 27.68
CA GLU A 1166 12.95 1.08 26.83
C GLU A 1166 11.99 1.05 25.61
N ASP A 1167 11.19 0.00 25.45
CA ASP A 1167 10.48 -0.34 24.21
C ASP A 1167 8.95 -0.40 24.34
N GLY A 1168 8.35 -0.28 25.53
CA GLY A 1168 6.89 -0.31 25.76
C GLY A 1168 6.16 -1.62 25.36
N LEU A 1169 6.87 -2.57 24.74
CA LEU A 1169 6.40 -3.89 24.27
C LEU A 1169 6.51 -5.00 25.32
N GLY A 1170 6.93 -4.66 26.55
CA GLY A 1170 7.26 -5.61 27.61
C GLY A 1170 6.14 -6.63 27.84
N ASP A 1171 4.91 -6.16 28.03
CA ASP A 1171 3.77 -6.98 28.42
C ASP A 1171 3.32 -8.01 27.34
N ILE A 1172 3.23 -7.59 26.07
CA ILE A 1172 2.84 -8.49 24.95
C ILE A 1172 3.98 -9.46 24.62
N SER A 1173 5.23 -9.00 24.67
CA SER A 1173 6.40 -9.83 24.41
C SER A 1173 6.61 -10.86 25.52
N GLU A 1174 6.34 -10.48 26.77
CA GLU A 1174 6.40 -11.38 27.93
C GLU A 1174 5.29 -12.43 27.86
N PHE A 1175 4.06 -12.05 27.48
CA PHE A 1175 3.00 -13.03 27.21
C PHE A 1175 3.36 -13.99 26.05
N GLN A 1176 3.96 -13.47 24.97
CA GLN A 1176 4.43 -14.30 23.86
C GLN A 1176 5.49 -15.32 24.32
N LEU A 1177 6.45 -14.89 25.13
CA LEU A 1177 7.58 -15.71 25.57
C LEU A 1177 7.17 -16.72 26.65
N GLN A 1178 6.49 -16.26 27.71
CA GLN A 1178 6.11 -17.08 28.86
C GLN A 1178 4.93 -18.03 28.59
N VAL A 1179 4.05 -17.69 27.64
CA VAL A 1179 2.84 -18.48 27.38
C VAL A 1179 2.85 -19.08 25.98
N VAL A 1180 2.92 -18.26 24.92
CA VAL A 1180 2.76 -18.77 23.55
C VAL A 1180 3.93 -19.67 23.14
N GLN A 1181 5.17 -19.20 23.29
CA GLN A 1181 6.37 -19.97 22.95
C GLN A 1181 6.59 -21.14 23.90
N ALA A 1182 6.30 -20.97 25.20
CA ALA A 1182 6.35 -22.06 26.18
C ALA A 1182 5.39 -23.21 25.79
N LEU A 1183 4.14 -22.90 25.44
CA LEU A 1183 3.16 -23.91 24.99
C LEU A 1183 3.51 -24.48 23.61
N ASP A 1184 4.15 -23.70 22.73
CA ASP A 1184 4.65 -24.21 21.45
C ASP A 1184 5.79 -25.22 21.64
N SER A 1185 6.69 -24.96 22.60
CA SER A 1185 7.79 -25.87 22.93
C SER A 1185 7.34 -27.21 23.52
N CYS A 1186 6.12 -27.30 24.06
CA CYS A 1186 5.51 -28.57 24.49
C CYS A 1186 5.15 -29.48 23.30
N TYR A 1187 5.07 -28.92 22.09
CA TYR A 1187 4.69 -29.61 20.86
C TYR A 1187 5.92 -29.79 19.94
N VAL A 1188 6.91 -30.56 20.39
CA VAL A 1188 7.95 -31.12 19.51
C VAL A 1188 7.47 -32.52 19.11
N GLY A 1189 7.25 -32.71 17.80
CA GLY A 1189 6.68 -33.94 17.22
C GLY A 1189 7.50 -35.19 17.50
#